data_AF-A0A975GKE2-F1
#
_entry.id   AF-A0A975GKE2-F1
#
_cell.length_a   1.000
_cell.length_b   1.000
_cell.length_c   1.000
_cell.angle_alpha   90.00
_cell.angle_beta   90.00
_cell.angle_gamma   90.00
#
_symmetry.space_group_name_H-M   'P 1'
#
loop_
_entity.id
_entity.type
_entity.pdbx_description
1 polymer ?
#
loop_
_entity_poly.entity_id
_entity_poly.type
_entity_poly.pdbx_seq_one_letter_code
_entity_poly.pdbx_strand_id
1 'polypeptide(L)'
;MAFDIKKIKIILAEDSSPVRKLEVLALKKLGFENIIEAENGDDAVEKLLKNLDTGLIISDWNMPEKDGYSLLTWARSTETFKDIPFLMATAQSDRQQIRRAVRAGVSGFIAKPFEADELNAKIEEIFNIKKEDIIQEKKTDLSVTSSGKIRLKIAHIQITDHLILGVLRHLIDTGELVPQNFELETVCMPGWNPVEQALEQGIVDGACVLAPIAMDLFAYGVPIRLVLLAHRNGSIFVRNVQDRENVSLKEFFQEKYFLIPHKMSVHHMLAHKYFSDLGLKAGVAGEGRIDVQFEVVAPIMMGNFLRDNPRVSGFMVAEPLGTRAIASGIAELQFLSVELWDNHPCCVVAVQDDFINKHEAAMYEFIEMFVYAGKRMEQDPGMAAEIGTLFLDPKQELGLTSSLLKEVLQKSVRTDDLFPVIGDLARIQQYMFMEMNIGKLIDLNKFIDNRFAQRACKKESQLPEPGLHDPVSIKEDEHDLEQDVSDTIRISVEILDQLMAAAGELVLIRNQERINTDYSDPAARSLSQRLDIVTTEIQEAVLLTRMQPVNLVFTKFQRLVRDLGKQFKKNISISFKGSSLEIDKSILESLPDPLTRIIHNCCEHGIESPGQRQKDQKPETGMIEVHAHKKGGQLHLSIQDDGRGIDPQTIINTAVQNKIKTGEELENMSKNEILALIMRPDFSCGDFFKTSSDNNTRGRGLDLVRKNIEKLNGTITIDSQPLKGTCIHLRLPLTLAIIPCLIVAVRDYNYAVPQTALEELVCLYDEDIHKKIEQAGSHNLYRLRKQLLPMIRLTDVLENQVSFQNKSNSLTFAVVKTGDLRFGLIVDKVIGTEEIVVKPMHPFVADIGIYCGSAIMGDGRAALILDVEGIARYSKIYFNAPGINADKDIKKIEHEKISVLLFKLGKDEQFALPLPLIKRVEQISVSDIEIVGNKEFITIDNKSTRIVFMDRILNVSPCIKKEKMFFIIPRNAKKPVGFLISEIIDTVGVDLDMNMETHMEEGLKGTALVNGKMTLFPDIFRLAEME
;
A
#
# COMPACT_ATOMS: atom_id res chain seq x y z
N MET A 1 -8.67 14.04 56.22
CA MET A 1 -9.64 13.32 55.38
C MET A 1 -9.19 13.49 53.94
N ALA A 2 -8.90 12.41 53.23
CA ALA A 2 -8.49 12.47 51.83
C ALA A 2 -9.67 13.00 50.99
N PHE A 3 -9.41 13.96 50.10
CA PHE A 3 -10.40 14.50 49.17
C PHE A 3 -10.76 13.40 48.17
N ASP A 4 -11.97 12.86 48.26
CA ASP A 4 -12.45 11.82 47.34
C ASP A 4 -12.95 12.47 46.06
N ILE A 5 -12.07 12.52 45.06
CA ILE A 5 -12.32 13.15 43.77
C ILE A 5 -13.54 12.56 43.06
N LYS A 6 -13.92 11.30 43.35
CA LYS A 6 -15.03 10.62 42.68
C LYS A 6 -16.40 11.11 43.15
N LYS A 7 -16.46 11.85 44.26
CA LYS A 7 -17.69 12.46 44.79
C LYS A 7 -17.95 13.88 44.29
N ILE A 8 -17.02 14.47 43.53
CA ILE A 8 -17.21 15.83 42.99
C ILE A 8 -18.38 15.86 42.02
N LYS A 9 -19.06 17.00 41.98
CA LYS A 9 -20.13 17.26 41.03
C LYS A 9 -19.52 17.79 39.72
N ILE A 10 -19.86 17.16 38.60
CA ILE A 10 -19.36 17.48 37.27
C ILE A 10 -20.50 18.08 36.46
N ILE A 11 -20.27 19.23 35.82
CA ILE A 11 -21.13 19.72 34.75
C ILE A 11 -20.50 19.35 33.41
N LEU A 12 -21.23 18.61 32.60
CA LEU A 12 -20.83 18.18 31.26
C LEU A 12 -21.71 18.88 30.21
N ALA A 13 -21.13 19.81 29.46
CA ALA A 13 -21.81 20.54 28.38
C ALA A 13 -21.43 19.96 27.02
N GLU A 14 -22.41 19.41 26.31
CA GLU A 14 -22.25 18.75 25.00
C GLU A 14 -23.60 18.83 24.26
N ASP A 15 -23.61 19.29 23.02
CA ASP A 15 -24.85 19.53 22.26
C ASP A 15 -25.37 18.27 21.53
N SER A 16 -24.47 17.35 21.20
CA SER A 16 -24.80 16.06 20.62
C SER A 16 -25.28 15.07 21.68
N SER A 17 -26.59 14.81 21.72
CA SER A 17 -27.19 13.84 22.66
C SER A 17 -26.54 12.44 22.65
N PRO A 18 -26.15 11.86 21.48
CA PRO A 18 -25.41 10.60 21.44
C PRO A 18 -24.01 10.69 22.09
N VAL A 19 -23.27 11.77 21.82
CA VAL A 19 -21.91 11.97 22.36
C VAL A 19 -21.98 12.22 23.86
N ARG A 20 -22.91 13.07 24.32
CA ARG A 20 -23.15 13.35 25.74
C ARG A 20 -23.41 12.07 26.53
N LYS A 21 -24.21 11.15 25.98
CA LYS A 21 -24.47 9.84 26.61
C LYS A 21 -23.22 8.98 26.72
N LEU A 22 -22.36 8.97 25.70
CA LEU A 22 -21.09 8.24 25.72
C LEU A 22 -20.12 8.81 26.75
N GLU A 23 -20.00 10.14 26.82
CA GLU A 23 -19.15 10.83 27.79
C GLU A 23 -19.65 10.65 29.24
N VAL A 24 -20.97 10.68 29.46
CA VAL A 24 -21.58 10.31 30.76
C VAL A 24 -21.28 8.86 31.11
N LEU A 25 -21.36 7.93 30.15
CA LEU A 25 -21.01 6.52 30.37
C LEU A 25 -19.52 6.36 30.74
N ALA A 26 -18.62 7.09 30.09
CA ALA A 26 -17.20 7.11 30.42
C ALA A 26 -16.97 7.62 31.84
N LEU A 27 -17.56 8.75 32.23
CA LEU A 27 -17.49 9.29 33.59
C LEU A 27 -18.07 8.34 34.64
N LYS A 28 -19.18 7.67 34.36
CA LYS A 28 -19.77 6.65 35.26
C LYS A 28 -18.89 5.42 35.41
N LYS A 29 -18.26 4.94 34.34
CA LYS A 29 -17.28 3.83 34.40
C LYS A 29 -16.10 4.18 35.29
N LEU A 30 -15.70 5.46 35.33
CA LEU A 30 -14.65 5.97 36.20
C LEU A 30 -15.10 6.16 37.66
N GLY A 31 -16.35 5.87 38.00
CA GLY A 31 -16.89 5.98 39.36
C GLY A 31 -17.40 7.37 39.73
N PHE A 32 -17.58 8.29 38.78
CA PHE A 32 -18.26 9.57 39.06
C PHE A 32 -19.77 9.37 39.04
N GLU A 33 -20.43 9.67 40.16
CA GLU A 33 -21.88 9.48 40.31
C GLU A 33 -22.67 10.79 40.12
N ASN A 34 -22.04 11.94 40.35
CA ASN A 34 -22.68 13.26 40.38
C ASN A 34 -22.44 14.05 39.08
N ILE A 35 -23.02 13.60 37.96
CA ILE A 35 -22.86 14.23 36.65
C ILE A 35 -24.15 14.99 36.28
N ILE A 36 -24.01 16.25 35.94
CA ILE A 36 -25.10 17.14 35.49
C ILE A 36 -24.86 17.44 34.01
N GLU A 37 -25.72 16.90 33.17
CA GLU A 37 -25.67 17.08 31.73
C GLU A 37 -26.23 18.46 31.35
N ALA A 38 -25.57 19.16 30.44
CA ALA A 38 -26.03 20.39 29.81
C ALA A 38 -25.98 20.26 28.29
N GLU A 39 -26.98 20.81 27.60
CA GLU A 39 -27.16 20.66 26.16
C GLU A 39 -26.46 21.76 25.35
N ASN A 40 -26.07 22.86 25.98
CA ASN A 40 -25.27 23.92 25.39
C ASN A 40 -24.67 24.79 26.51
N GLY A 41 -23.95 25.86 26.14
CA GLY A 41 -23.32 26.74 27.13
C GLY A 41 -24.29 27.57 27.97
N ASP A 42 -25.47 27.94 27.47
CA ASP A 42 -26.45 28.73 28.25
C ASP A 42 -27.18 27.85 29.28
N ASP A 43 -27.52 26.62 28.89
CA ASP A 43 -28.04 25.59 29.81
C ASP A 43 -26.97 25.22 30.88
N ALA A 44 -25.70 25.16 30.50
CA ALA A 44 -24.59 24.97 31.44
C ALA A 44 -24.50 26.12 32.47
N VAL A 45 -24.70 27.37 32.04
CA VAL A 45 -24.76 28.54 32.94
C VAL A 45 -25.90 28.42 33.94
N GLU A 46 -27.11 28.09 33.48
CA GLU A 46 -28.28 27.94 34.35
C GLU A 46 -28.05 26.82 35.39
N LYS A 47 -27.47 25.70 34.94
CA LYS A 47 -27.15 24.55 35.79
C LYS A 47 -26.01 24.85 36.77
N LEU A 48 -25.00 25.62 36.38
CA LEU A 48 -23.94 26.11 37.28
C LEU A 48 -24.50 26.99 38.39
N LEU A 49 -25.40 27.93 38.06
CA LEU A 49 -26.04 28.81 39.05
C LEU A 49 -26.93 28.06 40.05
N LYS A 50 -27.52 26.93 39.64
CA LYS A 50 -28.29 26.03 40.51
C LYS A 50 -27.42 25.06 41.32
N ASN A 51 -26.15 24.87 40.94
CA ASN A 51 -25.22 23.90 41.53
C ASN A 51 -23.88 24.55 41.88
N LEU A 52 -23.92 25.41 42.91
CA LEU A 52 -22.75 26.19 43.36
C LEU A 52 -21.60 25.34 43.90
N ASP A 53 -21.85 24.06 44.20
CA ASP A 53 -20.89 23.05 44.68
C ASP A 53 -20.23 22.25 43.53
N THR A 54 -20.33 22.73 42.29
CA THR A 54 -19.67 22.10 41.13
C THR A 54 -18.15 22.07 41.31
N GLY A 55 -17.54 20.89 41.13
CA GLY A 55 -16.10 20.67 41.31
C GLY A 55 -15.31 20.59 40.01
N LEU A 56 -15.96 20.32 38.87
CA LEU A 56 -15.32 20.23 37.55
C LEU A 56 -16.32 20.59 36.45
N ILE A 57 -15.88 21.34 35.45
CA ILE A 57 -16.64 21.62 34.23
C ILE A 57 -15.94 20.94 33.06
N ILE A 58 -16.69 20.15 32.29
CA ILE A 58 -16.25 19.56 31.02
C ILE A 58 -17.16 20.14 29.94
N SER A 59 -16.59 20.71 28.89
CA SER A 59 -17.36 21.37 27.83
C SER A 59 -16.85 20.97 26.46
N ASP A 60 -17.76 20.68 25.54
CA ASP A 60 -17.46 20.74 24.12
C ASP A 60 -17.06 22.16 23.70
N TRP A 61 -16.22 22.25 22.69
CA TRP A 61 -15.86 23.52 22.08
C TRP A 61 -17.01 24.09 21.25
N ASN A 62 -17.61 23.28 20.38
CA ASN A 62 -18.54 23.71 19.34
C ASN A 62 -20.00 23.42 19.74
N MET A 63 -20.55 24.26 20.62
CA MET A 63 -21.96 24.20 21.00
C MET A 63 -22.76 25.37 20.39
N PRO A 64 -24.04 25.18 20.03
CA PRO A 64 -24.91 26.26 19.57
C PRO A 64 -25.17 27.28 20.69
N GLU A 65 -25.55 28.50 20.30
CA GLU A 65 -25.78 29.65 21.21
C GLU A 65 -24.49 30.11 21.90
N LYS A 66 -24.18 29.55 23.06
CA LYS A 66 -22.96 29.83 23.82
C LYS A 66 -21.96 28.68 23.64
N ASP A 67 -20.90 28.94 22.88
CA ASP A 67 -19.80 28.00 22.65
C ASP A 67 -18.96 27.75 23.92
N GLY A 68 -18.14 26.68 23.92
CA GLY A 68 -17.34 26.30 25.07
C GLY A 68 -16.36 27.40 25.52
N TYR A 69 -15.84 28.17 24.57
CA TYR A 69 -14.97 29.31 24.87
C TYR A 69 -15.70 30.44 25.61
N SER A 70 -16.92 30.77 25.19
CA SER A 70 -17.75 31.79 25.82
C SER A 70 -18.22 31.34 27.20
N LEU A 71 -18.48 30.04 27.39
CA LEU A 71 -18.76 29.44 28.69
C LEU A 71 -17.55 29.54 29.63
N LEU A 72 -16.35 29.20 29.16
CA LEU A 72 -15.10 29.34 29.92
C LEU A 72 -14.86 30.79 30.36
N THR A 73 -15.01 31.74 29.44
CA THR A 73 -14.79 33.16 29.73
C THR A 73 -15.78 33.66 30.78
N TRP A 74 -17.05 33.25 30.69
CA TRP A 74 -18.07 33.58 31.68
C TRP A 74 -17.78 32.95 33.05
N ALA A 75 -17.32 31.69 33.09
CA ALA A 75 -16.97 31.01 34.34
C ALA A 75 -15.82 31.74 35.04
N ARG A 76 -14.80 32.19 34.29
CA ARG A 76 -13.69 33.00 34.84
C ARG A 76 -14.08 34.41 35.27
N SER A 77 -15.09 35.02 34.65
CA SER A 77 -15.59 36.34 35.07
C SER A 77 -16.49 36.29 36.31
N THR A 78 -16.91 35.09 36.75
CA THR A 78 -17.86 34.92 37.85
C THR A 78 -17.13 34.48 39.12
N GLU A 79 -17.18 35.30 40.18
CA GLU A 79 -16.40 35.11 41.41
C GLU A 79 -16.56 33.72 42.04
N THR A 80 -17.74 33.11 41.92
CA THR A 80 -18.04 31.77 42.45
C THR A 80 -17.43 30.63 41.62
N PHE A 81 -17.23 30.80 40.32
CA PHE A 81 -16.81 29.72 39.40
C PHE A 81 -15.41 29.92 38.82
N LYS A 82 -14.76 31.06 39.12
CA LYS A 82 -13.49 31.44 38.51
C LYS A 82 -12.37 30.43 38.74
N ASP A 83 -12.38 29.74 39.88
CA ASP A 83 -11.33 28.80 40.28
C ASP A 83 -11.69 27.34 40.00
N ILE A 84 -12.90 27.05 39.48
CA ILE A 84 -13.32 25.68 39.18
C ILE A 84 -12.50 25.15 37.98
N PRO A 85 -11.93 23.94 38.07
CA PRO A 85 -11.26 23.33 36.94
C PRO A 85 -12.15 23.19 35.71
N PHE A 86 -11.63 23.56 34.55
CA PHE A 86 -12.36 23.57 33.28
C PHE A 86 -11.61 22.76 32.24
N LEU A 87 -12.14 21.60 31.88
CA LEU A 87 -11.60 20.70 30.85
C LEU A 87 -12.34 20.96 29.54
N MET A 88 -11.60 21.30 28.50
CA MET A 88 -12.17 21.55 27.17
C MET A 88 -12.02 20.32 26.30
N ALA A 89 -13.11 19.84 25.74
CA ALA A 89 -13.11 18.71 24.84
C ALA A 89 -13.23 19.20 23.38
N THR A 90 -12.29 18.81 22.51
CA THR A 90 -12.18 19.36 21.14
C THR A 90 -12.00 18.26 20.09
N ALA A 91 -12.70 18.40 18.95
CA ALA A 91 -12.59 17.52 17.79
C ALA A 91 -11.53 17.98 16.76
N GLN A 92 -10.99 19.20 16.89
CA GLN A 92 -10.14 19.81 15.86
C GLN A 92 -8.86 20.44 16.45
N SER A 93 -7.73 20.21 15.78
CA SER A 93 -6.39 20.69 16.12
C SER A 93 -6.12 22.14 15.64
N ASP A 94 -7.07 23.05 15.84
CA ASP A 94 -6.85 24.47 15.56
C ASP A 94 -6.04 25.12 16.70
N ARG A 95 -4.72 25.24 16.48
CA ARG A 95 -3.76 25.81 17.45
C ARG A 95 -4.11 27.26 17.84
N GLN A 96 -4.85 28.02 17.03
CA GLN A 96 -5.26 29.39 17.40
C GLN A 96 -6.39 29.39 18.44
N GLN A 97 -7.33 28.44 18.33
CA GLN A 97 -8.44 28.29 19.25
C GLN A 97 -7.98 27.80 20.63
N ILE A 98 -7.09 26.80 20.65
CA ILE A 98 -6.45 26.31 21.89
C ILE A 98 -5.73 27.46 22.61
N ARG A 99 -4.96 28.28 21.89
CA ARG A 99 -4.26 29.47 22.46
C ARG A 99 -5.25 30.46 23.12
N ARG A 100 -6.42 30.68 22.52
CA ARG A 100 -7.45 31.57 23.04
C ARG A 100 -8.00 31.04 24.38
N ALA A 101 -8.32 29.75 24.46
CA ALA A 101 -8.82 29.12 25.70
C ALA A 101 -7.77 29.03 26.81
N VAL A 102 -6.49 28.81 26.47
CA VAL A 102 -5.40 28.87 27.46
C VAL A 102 -5.30 30.25 28.10
N ARG A 103 -5.36 31.33 27.30
CA ARG A 103 -5.37 32.71 27.84
C ARG A 103 -6.60 33.00 28.70
N ALA A 104 -7.72 32.35 28.40
CA ALA A 104 -8.95 32.43 29.19
C ALA A 104 -8.95 31.50 30.41
N GLY A 105 -7.84 30.84 30.76
CA GLY A 105 -7.70 30.09 32.01
C GLY A 105 -8.33 28.69 32.01
N VAL A 106 -8.36 28.00 30.86
CA VAL A 106 -8.73 26.57 30.80
C VAL A 106 -7.73 25.70 31.60
N SER A 107 -8.20 24.63 32.22
CA SER A 107 -7.39 23.74 33.07
C SER A 107 -6.78 22.56 32.31
N GLY A 108 -7.35 22.17 31.17
CA GLY A 108 -6.82 21.10 30.33
C GLY A 108 -7.61 20.91 29.04
N PHE A 109 -7.09 20.07 28.15
CA PHE A 109 -7.75 19.70 26.91
C PHE A 109 -7.85 18.18 26.79
N ILE A 110 -8.91 17.71 26.13
CA ILE A 110 -9.08 16.31 25.75
C ILE A 110 -9.60 16.24 24.31
N ALA A 111 -9.04 15.31 23.52
CA ALA A 111 -9.43 15.14 22.13
C ALA A 111 -10.70 14.29 22.04
N LYS A 112 -11.64 14.64 21.16
CA LYS A 112 -12.85 13.85 20.91
C LYS A 112 -12.66 12.92 19.69
N PRO A 113 -13.16 11.68 19.74
CA PRO A 113 -13.72 10.99 20.91
C PRO A 113 -12.62 10.59 21.90
N PHE A 114 -12.94 10.58 23.20
CA PHE A 114 -12.00 10.14 24.26
C PHE A 114 -12.53 8.92 25.00
N GLU A 115 -11.61 8.04 25.40
CA GLU A 115 -11.90 6.88 26.22
C GLU A 115 -11.85 7.20 27.72
N ALA A 116 -12.43 6.34 28.55
CA ALA A 116 -12.48 6.53 30.00
C ALA A 116 -11.08 6.70 30.62
N ASP A 117 -10.07 5.96 30.16
CA ASP A 117 -8.71 6.01 30.72
C ASP A 117 -8.00 7.34 30.41
N GLU A 118 -8.20 7.88 29.20
CA GLU A 118 -7.64 9.18 28.79
C GLU A 118 -8.28 10.34 29.57
N LEU A 119 -9.60 10.26 29.76
CA LEU A 119 -10.34 11.21 30.59
C LEU A 119 -9.88 11.14 32.05
N ASN A 120 -9.66 9.95 32.59
CA ASN A 120 -9.19 9.78 33.96
C ASN A 120 -7.77 10.35 34.14
N ALA A 121 -6.87 10.11 33.19
CA ALA A 121 -5.51 10.66 33.23
C ALA A 121 -5.52 12.20 33.25
N LYS A 122 -6.38 12.83 32.45
CA LYS A 122 -6.52 14.29 32.44
C LYS A 122 -7.18 14.87 33.68
N ILE A 123 -8.16 14.17 34.26
CA ILE A 123 -8.77 14.60 35.53
C ILE A 123 -7.74 14.45 36.68
N GLU A 124 -6.96 13.36 36.72
CA GLU A 124 -5.90 13.18 37.73
C GLU A 124 -4.81 14.26 37.64
N GLU A 125 -4.41 14.62 36.42
CA GLU A 125 -3.46 15.71 36.14
C GLU A 125 -3.99 17.06 36.67
N ILE A 126 -5.25 17.40 36.37
CA ILE A 126 -5.88 18.65 36.78
C ILE A 126 -5.95 18.80 38.31
N PHE A 127 -6.23 17.71 39.02
CA PHE A 127 -6.37 17.72 40.49
C PHE A 127 -5.08 17.37 41.24
N ASN A 128 -3.96 17.21 40.53
CA ASN A 128 -2.62 17.01 41.07
C ASN A 128 -2.55 15.91 42.13
N ILE A 129 -3.26 14.80 41.90
CA ILE A 129 -3.20 13.62 42.76
C ILE A 129 -1.82 12.98 42.54
N LYS A 130 -0.98 13.00 43.58
CA LYS A 130 0.32 12.34 43.57
C LYS A 130 0.16 10.86 43.20
N LYS A 131 0.63 10.48 42.01
CA LYS A 131 0.97 9.09 41.67
C LYS A 131 2.26 8.72 42.38
N GLU A 132 2.16 8.26 43.62
CA GLU A 132 3.28 7.57 44.26
C GLU A 132 3.32 6.07 43.96
N ASP A 133 2.37 5.47 43.23
CA ASP A 133 2.40 4.02 42.93
C ASP A 133 1.98 3.59 41.50
N ILE A 134 2.00 4.46 40.49
CA ILE A 134 1.69 4.07 39.07
C ILE A 134 2.78 4.52 38.08
N ILE A 135 4.00 4.81 38.55
CA ILE A 135 5.20 4.82 37.71
C ILE A 135 6.15 3.73 38.22
N GLN A 136 5.65 2.49 38.20
CA GLN A 136 6.52 1.32 38.07
C GLN A 136 6.07 0.57 36.82
N GLU A 137 7.05 0.25 35.99
CA GLU A 137 7.00 -0.51 34.74
C GLU A 137 6.54 0.21 33.46
N LYS A 138 7.31 1.26 33.11
CA LYS A 138 7.92 1.38 31.77
C LYS A 138 9.14 2.30 31.82
N LYS A 139 10.13 1.94 32.64
CA LYS A 139 11.51 2.36 32.43
C LYS A 139 12.13 1.31 31.53
N THR A 140 12.65 1.71 30.37
CA THR A 140 13.74 0.97 29.74
C THR A 140 14.81 0.82 30.81
N ASP A 141 15.00 -0.41 31.31
CA ASP A 141 16.23 -0.73 32.03
C ASP A 141 17.36 -0.34 31.07
N LEU A 142 18.12 0.69 31.46
CA LEU A 142 19.34 1.09 30.80
C LEU A 142 20.25 -0.13 30.82
N SER A 143 20.32 -0.83 29.68
CA SER A 143 20.94 -2.14 29.61
C SER A 143 22.45 -1.95 29.66
N VAL A 144 23.03 -2.20 30.83
CA VAL A 144 24.46 -2.51 30.92
C VAL A 144 24.69 -3.70 29.98
N THR A 145 25.56 -3.51 29.00
CA THR A 145 25.84 -4.52 27.99
C THR A 145 26.63 -5.66 28.63
N SER A 146 26.78 -6.78 27.91
CA SER A 146 27.57 -7.92 28.40
C SER A 146 29.05 -7.56 28.68
N SER A 147 29.53 -6.43 28.16
CA SER A 147 30.88 -5.91 28.41
C SER A 147 30.98 -5.02 29.67
N GLY A 148 29.86 -4.73 30.35
CA GLY A 148 29.81 -3.85 31.51
C GLY A 148 29.66 -2.35 31.18
N LYS A 149 29.53 -1.99 29.89
CA LYS A 149 29.36 -0.61 29.43
C LYS A 149 27.88 -0.21 29.35
N ILE A 150 27.59 1.09 29.33
CA ILE A 150 26.22 1.57 29.12
C ILE A 150 25.88 1.56 27.64
N ARG A 151 24.71 1.05 27.26
CA ARG A 151 24.24 1.22 25.89
C ARG A 151 23.76 2.67 25.68
N LEU A 152 24.21 3.31 24.60
CA LEU A 152 23.79 4.64 24.19
C LEU A 152 23.11 4.56 22.81
N LYS A 153 21.78 4.73 22.79
CA LYS A 153 20.96 4.59 21.59
C LYS A 153 20.66 5.97 20.98
N ILE A 154 21.20 6.23 19.78
CA ILE A 154 21.06 7.50 19.07
C ILE A 154 20.25 7.31 17.77
N ALA A 155 19.12 8.00 17.64
CA ALA A 155 18.32 8.01 16.41
C ALA A 155 18.89 8.99 15.35
N HIS A 156 18.72 8.64 14.08
CA HIS A 156 19.05 9.51 12.93
C HIS A 156 18.20 9.14 11.70
N ILE A 157 18.22 9.98 10.66
CA ILE A 157 17.70 9.66 9.33
C ILE A 157 18.82 9.66 8.27
N GLN A 158 18.49 9.27 7.03
CA GLN A 158 19.41 9.12 5.89
C GLN A 158 19.77 10.46 5.19
N ILE A 159 20.46 11.35 5.90
CA ILE A 159 20.95 12.64 5.37
C ILE A 159 22.43 12.88 5.74
N THR A 160 23.18 13.64 4.93
CA THR A 160 24.61 13.90 5.19
C THR A 160 24.85 14.67 6.48
N ASP A 161 23.87 15.44 6.93
CA ASP A 161 23.88 16.19 8.19
C ASP A 161 24.14 15.31 9.42
N HIS A 162 23.85 14.00 9.31
CA HIS A 162 24.04 13.02 10.39
C HIS A 162 25.25 12.11 10.18
N LEU A 163 26.02 12.32 9.12
CA LEU A 163 27.11 11.42 8.73
C LEU A 163 28.24 11.36 9.76
N ILE A 164 28.41 12.39 10.61
CA ILE A 164 29.36 12.35 11.73
C ILE A 164 29.07 11.14 12.64
N LEU A 165 27.80 10.82 12.87
CA LEU A 165 27.40 9.64 13.66
C LEU A 165 27.82 8.33 12.98
N GLY A 166 27.73 8.27 11.65
CA GLY A 166 28.16 7.12 10.86
C GLY A 166 29.67 6.95 10.81
N VAL A 167 30.41 8.05 10.66
CA VAL A 167 31.88 8.06 10.76
C VAL A 167 32.30 7.64 12.17
N LEU A 168 31.68 8.17 13.23
CA LEU A 168 31.94 7.74 14.60
C LEU A 168 31.68 6.23 14.77
N ARG A 169 30.56 5.73 14.27
CA ARG A 169 30.23 4.30 14.33
C ARG A 169 31.29 3.45 13.64
N HIS A 170 31.72 3.85 12.43
CA HIS A 170 32.76 3.17 11.68
C HIS A 170 34.10 3.17 12.43
N LEU A 171 34.54 4.32 12.96
CA LEU A 171 35.77 4.41 13.75
C LEU A 171 35.75 3.50 14.99
N ILE A 172 34.57 3.30 15.59
CA ILE A 172 34.39 2.36 16.70
C ILE A 172 34.44 0.90 16.22
N ASP A 173 33.75 0.57 15.12
CA ASP A 173 33.68 -0.78 14.58
C ASP A 173 35.04 -1.25 14.02
N THR A 174 35.86 -0.35 13.47
CA THR A 174 37.24 -0.65 13.02
C THR A 174 38.26 -0.68 14.15
N GLY A 175 37.87 -0.25 15.36
CA GLY A 175 38.74 -0.20 16.54
C GLY A 175 39.68 1.01 16.59
N GLU A 176 39.55 1.98 15.69
CA GLU A 176 40.30 3.25 15.73
C GLU A 176 39.92 4.09 16.96
N LEU A 177 38.65 4.03 17.38
CA LEU A 177 38.15 4.56 18.65
C LEU A 177 37.56 3.45 19.51
N VAL A 178 37.98 3.38 20.77
CA VAL A 178 37.47 2.35 21.70
C VAL A 178 36.79 3.04 22.89
N PRO A 179 35.45 3.16 22.89
CA PRO A 179 34.72 3.79 23.98
C PRO A 179 34.85 2.94 25.25
N GLN A 180 35.14 3.57 26.38
CA GLN A 180 35.35 2.92 27.67
C GLN A 180 34.07 2.84 28.48
N ASN A 181 33.19 3.85 28.39
CA ASN A 181 32.01 3.96 29.23
C ASN A 181 30.72 3.53 28.52
N PHE A 182 30.69 3.52 27.18
CA PHE A 182 29.49 3.21 26.42
C PHE A 182 29.67 2.25 25.23
N GLU A 183 28.57 1.65 24.79
CA GLU A 183 28.42 1.01 23.48
C GLU A 183 27.40 1.80 22.66
N LEU A 184 27.81 2.25 21.47
CA LEU A 184 26.95 3.02 20.57
C LEU A 184 25.94 2.10 19.89
N GLU A 185 24.67 2.45 19.86
CA GLU A 185 23.64 1.85 19.00
C GLU A 185 23.02 2.97 18.15
N THR A 186 23.14 2.89 16.83
CA THR A 186 22.53 3.87 15.91
C THR A 186 21.21 3.33 15.38
N VAL A 187 20.15 4.13 15.41
CA VAL A 187 18.84 3.77 14.87
C VAL A 187 18.47 4.68 13.71
N CYS A 188 18.52 4.12 12.50
CA CYS A 188 18.02 4.81 11.32
C CYS A 188 16.49 4.78 11.31
N MET A 189 15.87 5.94 11.10
CA MET A 189 14.42 6.11 11.05
C MET A 189 13.98 6.72 9.71
N PRO A 190 12.76 6.41 9.23
CA PRO A 190 12.34 6.78 7.87
C PRO A 190 12.00 8.28 7.71
N GLY A 191 11.95 9.06 8.79
CA GLY A 191 11.63 10.49 8.73
C GLY A 191 11.68 11.18 10.08
N TRP A 192 11.28 12.47 10.11
CA TRP A 192 11.35 13.30 11.32
C TRP A 192 10.28 12.95 12.37
N ASN A 193 9.06 12.61 11.97
CA ASN A 193 7.98 12.27 12.91
C ASN A 193 8.29 11.04 13.78
N PRO A 194 8.85 9.92 13.25
CA PRO A 194 9.30 8.81 14.09
C PRO A 194 10.41 9.21 15.07
N VAL A 195 11.34 10.08 14.66
CA VAL A 195 12.42 10.59 15.53
C VAL A 195 11.83 11.42 16.68
N GLU A 196 10.85 12.28 16.37
CA GLU A 196 10.12 13.09 17.35
C GLU A 196 9.41 12.20 18.38
N GLN A 197 8.64 11.21 17.93
CA GLN A 197 7.94 10.26 18.80
C GLN A 197 8.90 9.43 19.65
N ALA A 198 10.03 8.99 19.08
CA ALA A 198 11.01 8.19 19.82
C ALA A 198 11.69 8.98 20.94
N LEU A 199 11.96 10.28 20.73
CA LEU A 199 12.44 11.19 21.77
C LEU A 199 11.35 11.48 22.80
N GLU A 200 10.12 11.76 22.37
CA GLU A 200 9.00 12.04 23.27
C GLU A 200 8.71 10.86 24.21
N GLN A 201 8.76 9.64 23.68
CA GLN A 201 8.45 8.40 24.42
C GLN A 201 9.65 7.81 25.17
N GLY A 202 10.86 8.38 25.03
CA GLY A 202 12.07 7.84 25.64
C GLY A 202 12.51 6.47 25.09
N ILE A 203 12.14 6.14 23.85
CA ILE A 203 12.56 4.91 23.15
C ILE A 203 14.06 4.93 22.83
N VAL A 204 14.61 6.13 22.63
CA VAL A 204 16.04 6.39 22.38
C VAL A 204 16.60 7.35 23.43
N ASP A 205 17.89 7.20 23.72
CA ASP A 205 18.59 8.03 24.69
C ASP A 205 18.92 9.42 24.14
N GLY A 206 19.08 9.51 22.82
CA GLY A 206 19.23 10.77 22.10
C GLY A 206 18.98 10.63 20.60
N ALA A 207 19.10 11.74 19.87
CA ALA A 207 18.94 11.78 18.42
C ALA A 207 19.71 12.93 17.79
N CYS A 208 20.15 12.71 16.55
CA CYS A 208 20.44 13.78 15.61
C CYS A 208 19.11 14.24 15.00
N VAL A 209 18.67 15.46 15.33
CA VAL A 209 17.33 15.96 15.01
C VAL A 209 17.37 17.44 14.62
N LEU A 210 16.39 17.90 13.83
CA LEU A 210 16.24 19.32 13.49
C LEU A 210 16.14 20.19 14.75
N ALA A 211 16.90 21.29 14.80
CA ALA A 211 16.91 22.21 15.93
C ALA A 211 15.50 22.72 16.30
N PRO A 212 14.62 23.12 15.34
CA PRO A 212 13.26 23.52 15.67
C PRO A 212 12.40 22.41 16.30
N ILE A 213 12.56 21.14 15.89
CA ILE A 213 11.83 20.01 16.48
C ILE A 213 12.25 19.83 17.94
N ALA A 214 13.56 19.81 18.21
CA ALA A 214 14.06 19.67 19.57
C ALA A 214 13.62 20.84 20.49
N MET A 215 13.58 22.07 19.96
CA MET A 215 13.04 23.21 20.68
C MET A 215 11.53 23.09 20.95
N ASP A 216 10.75 22.58 19.99
CA ASP A 216 9.30 22.37 20.15
C ASP A 216 9.01 21.30 21.21
N LEU A 217 9.67 20.15 21.13
CA LEU A 217 9.57 19.08 22.12
C LEU A 217 9.87 19.58 23.55
N PHE A 218 10.96 20.34 23.70
CA PHE A 218 11.29 20.96 24.98
C PHE A 218 10.23 21.97 25.44
N ALA A 219 9.64 22.74 24.52
CA ALA A 219 8.58 23.69 24.81
C ALA A 219 7.30 23.05 25.37
N TYR A 220 7.05 21.79 25.00
CA TYR A 220 5.92 20.95 25.45
C TYR A 220 6.27 20.01 26.61
N GLY A 221 7.46 20.13 27.20
CA GLY A 221 7.81 19.46 28.45
C GLY A 221 8.47 18.09 28.29
N VAL A 222 8.90 17.74 27.08
CA VAL A 222 9.73 16.54 26.87
C VAL A 222 11.10 16.78 27.54
N PRO A 223 11.57 15.86 28.41
CA PRO A 223 12.75 16.08 29.24
C PRO A 223 14.05 15.81 28.45
N ILE A 224 14.34 16.65 27.46
CA ILE A 224 15.54 16.57 26.62
C ILE A 224 16.38 17.85 26.71
N ARG A 225 17.69 17.73 26.47
CA ARG A 225 18.62 18.85 26.32
C ARG A 225 19.43 18.74 25.04
N LEU A 226 19.75 19.90 24.48
CA LEU A 226 20.72 20.04 23.39
C LEU A 226 22.12 20.01 23.97
N VAL A 227 22.96 19.08 23.52
CA VAL A 227 24.34 18.92 24.02
C VAL A 227 25.43 19.30 23.02
N LEU A 228 25.14 19.28 21.72
CA LEU A 228 26.06 19.61 20.63
C LEU A 228 25.28 19.94 19.34
N LEU A 229 25.88 20.64 18.39
CA LEU A 229 25.36 20.68 17.01
C LEU A 229 25.73 19.37 16.29
N ALA A 230 24.86 18.90 15.39
CA ALA A 230 25.19 17.75 14.55
C ALA A 230 26.03 18.16 13.33
N HIS A 231 25.81 19.37 12.80
CA HIS A 231 26.55 19.97 11.69
C HIS A 231 26.20 21.47 11.58
N ARG A 232 26.87 22.18 10.67
CA ARG A 232 26.46 23.51 10.18
C ARG A 232 26.31 23.51 8.66
N ASN A 233 25.45 24.40 8.15
CA ASN A 233 25.11 24.47 6.72
C ASN A 233 24.56 23.12 6.20
N GLY A 234 24.55 22.87 4.89
CA GLY A 234 24.19 21.57 4.33
C GLY A 234 22.84 21.47 3.64
N SER A 235 22.07 22.56 3.60
CA SER A 235 20.79 22.59 2.88
C SER A 235 20.93 23.20 1.48
N ILE A 236 20.16 22.67 0.54
CA ILE A 236 20.10 23.09 -0.86
C ILE A 236 18.67 23.48 -1.24
N PHE A 237 18.53 24.56 -2.00
CA PHE A 237 17.30 24.95 -2.66
C PHE A 237 17.41 24.65 -4.15
N VAL A 238 16.48 23.83 -4.66
CA VAL A 238 16.41 23.49 -6.09
C VAL A 238 15.07 23.89 -6.69
N ARG A 239 15.08 24.19 -7.99
CA ARG A 239 13.87 24.47 -8.79
C ARG A 239 13.67 23.41 -9.88
N ASN A 240 12.43 23.24 -10.33
CA ASN A 240 12.05 22.26 -11.34
C ASN A 240 12.54 22.68 -12.74
N VAL A 241 13.20 21.75 -13.46
CA VAL A 241 13.74 22.01 -14.82
C VAL A 241 12.68 21.86 -15.91
N GLN A 242 11.55 21.22 -15.63
CA GLN A 242 10.49 21.00 -16.62
C GLN A 242 9.79 22.29 -17.07
N ASP A 243 9.98 23.38 -16.33
CA ASP A 243 9.26 24.64 -16.51
C ASP A 243 10.22 25.76 -16.96
N ARG A 244 10.84 25.57 -18.13
CA ARG A 244 11.79 26.53 -18.74
C ARG A 244 11.07 27.68 -19.45
N GLU A 245 10.10 28.30 -18.80
CA GLU A 245 9.55 29.56 -19.28
C GLU A 245 10.51 30.71 -18.95
N ASN A 246 10.71 31.63 -19.89
CA ASN A 246 11.55 32.83 -19.71
C ASN A 246 10.78 33.89 -18.90
N VAL A 247 10.38 33.54 -17.69
CA VAL A 247 9.60 34.36 -16.76
C VAL A 247 10.47 34.80 -15.57
N SER A 248 10.04 35.84 -14.86
CA SER A 248 10.74 36.26 -13.64
C SER A 248 10.64 35.17 -12.55
N LEU A 249 11.61 35.12 -11.62
CA LEU A 249 11.56 34.15 -10.51
C LEU A 249 10.27 34.26 -9.69
N LYS A 250 9.73 35.48 -9.55
CA LYS A 250 8.47 35.70 -8.84
C LYS A 250 7.31 35.00 -9.54
N GLU A 251 7.17 35.19 -10.85
CA GLU A 251 6.13 34.54 -11.66
C GLU A 251 6.33 33.03 -11.71
N PHE A 252 7.59 32.57 -11.72
CA PHE A 252 7.91 31.15 -11.73
C PHE A 252 7.34 30.41 -10.52
N PHE A 253 7.44 30.97 -9.31
CA PHE A 253 6.99 30.31 -8.08
C PHE A 253 5.52 30.55 -7.74
N GLN A 254 4.89 31.56 -8.33
CA GLN A 254 3.53 31.97 -8.00
C GLN A 254 2.50 30.89 -8.37
N GLU A 255 1.54 30.65 -7.48
CA GLU A 255 0.45 29.66 -7.57
C GLU A 255 0.93 28.20 -7.73
N LYS A 256 2.16 27.91 -7.28
CA LYS A 256 2.76 26.57 -7.31
C LYS A 256 3.03 26.02 -5.91
N TYR A 257 3.29 24.73 -5.87
CA TYR A 257 3.71 24.03 -4.66
C TYR A 257 5.23 24.07 -4.52
N PHE A 258 5.71 24.11 -3.28
CA PHE A 258 7.13 24.02 -2.94
C PHE A 258 7.31 23.03 -1.78
N LEU A 259 8.21 22.05 -1.93
CA LEU A 259 8.32 20.98 -0.93
C LEU A 259 9.30 21.36 0.19
N ILE A 260 8.93 21.02 1.42
CA ILE A 260 9.75 21.17 2.63
C ILE A 260 9.77 19.85 3.42
N PRO A 261 10.86 19.56 4.16
CA PRO A 261 11.03 18.26 4.80
C PRO A 261 10.18 18.12 6.06
N HIS A 262 9.89 19.25 6.72
CA HIS A 262 9.05 19.31 7.91
C HIS A 262 8.62 20.75 8.19
N LYS A 263 7.46 20.96 8.84
CA LYS A 263 7.01 22.30 9.25
C LYS A 263 7.94 22.93 10.30
N MET A 264 8.42 22.12 11.23
CA MET A 264 9.43 22.51 12.23
C MET A 264 10.84 22.28 11.66
N SER A 265 11.23 22.99 10.59
CA SER A 265 12.57 22.85 10.00
C SER A 265 13.18 24.20 9.65
N VAL A 266 14.51 24.28 9.70
CA VAL A 266 15.25 25.46 9.24
C VAL A 266 15.09 25.64 7.73
N HIS A 267 14.92 24.55 6.98
CA HIS A 267 14.57 24.56 5.56
C HIS A 267 13.28 25.35 5.29
N HIS A 268 12.23 25.09 6.06
CA HIS A 268 10.98 25.83 5.96
C HIS A 268 11.17 27.31 6.28
N MET A 269 11.93 27.62 7.34
CA MET A 269 12.25 28.99 7.73
C MET A 269 13.01 29.75 6.64
N LEU A 270 14.05 29.14 6.07
CA LEU A 270 14.87 29.74 5.02
C LEU A 270 14.11 29.87 3.70
N ALA A 271 13.31 28.88 3.31
CA ALA A 271 12.44 28.96 2.14
C ALA A 271 11.37 30.06 2.31
N HIS A 272 10.72 30.13 3.48
CA HIS A 272 9.76 31.19 3.80
C HIS A 272 10.42 32.57 3.69
N LYS A 273 11.63 32.72 4.26
CA LYS A 273 12.39 33.97 4.17
C LYS A 273 12.72 34.34 2.73
N TYR A 274 13.18 33.38 1.92
CA TYR A 274 13.50 33.60 0.51
C TYR A 274 12.28 34.09 -0.28
N PHE A 275 11.13 33.42 -0.13
CA PHE A 275 9.90 33.85 -0.81
C PHE A 275 9.39 35.20 -0.32
N SER A 276 9.51 35.47 0.98
CA SER A 276 9.17 36.78 1.55
C SER A 276 10.04 37.89 0.96
N ASP A 277 11.35 37.64 0.81
CA ASP A 277 12.31 38.58 0.21
C ASP A 277 12.02 38.79 -1.31
N LEU A 278 11.43 37.80 -1.99
CA LEU A 278 10.89 37.92 -3.37
C LEU A 278 9.53 38.63 -3.44
N GLY A 279 8.94 39.00 -2.30
CA GLY A 279 7.61 39.61 -2.22
C GLY A 279 6.47 38.65 -2.57
N LEU A 280 6.64 37.36 -2.28
CA LEU A 280 5.62 36.31 -2.36
C LEU A 280 5.19 35.87 -0.94
N LYS A 281 3.90 35.62 -0.75
CA LYS A 281 3.39 35.03 0.50
C LYS A 281 3.45 33.51 0.42
N ALA A 282 4.42 32.90 1.09
CA ALA A 282 4.54 31.45 1.16
C ALA A 282 3.95 30.92 2.48
N GLY A 283 3.24 29.79 2.43
CA GLY A 283 2.60 29.23 3.62
C GLY A 283 2.00 27.85 3.39
N VAL A 284 1.53 27.21 4.46
CA VAL A 284 0.83 25.93 4.38
C VAL A 284 -0.69 26.18 4.29
N ALA A 285 -1.45 25.29 3.64
CA ALA A 285 -2.89 25.42 3.46
C ALA A 285 -3.63 25.79 4.77
N GLY A 286 -4.50 26.81 4.71
CA GLY A 286 -5.31 27.30 5.84
C GLY A 286 -5.11 28.78 6.19
N GLU A 287 -4.10 29.45 5.64
CA GLU A 287 -3.75 30.85 5.99
C GLU A 287 -3.96 31.84 4.82
N GLY A 288 -5.17 32.40 4.68
CA GLY A 288 -5.40 33.55 3.78
C GLY A 288 -5.00 33.34 2.31
N ARG A 289 -4.67 34.43 1.59
CA ARG A 289 -4.18 34.37 0.20
C ARG A 289 -2.70 34.01 0.20
N ILE A 290 -2.39 32.79 -0.25
CA ILE A 290 -1.05 32.21 -0.35
C ILE A 290 -0.62 32.25 -1.83
N ASP A 291 0.56 32.81 -2.10
CA ASP A 291 1.15 32.87 -3.44
C ASP A 291 2.03 31.63 -3.73
N VAL A 292 2.63 30.99 -2.71
CA VAL A 292 3.41 29.75 -2.84
C VAL A 292 3.00 28.76 -1.75
N GLN A 293 2.49 27.59 -2.12
CA GLN A 293 1.98 26.61 -1.15
C GLN A 293 3.08 25.64 -0.72
N PHE A 294 3.39 25.59 0.56
CA PHE A 294 4.32 24.60 1.11
C PHE A 294 3.64 23.25 1.34
N GLU A 295 4.25 22.20 0.81
CA GLU A 295 3.84 20.81 1.01
C GLU A 295 4.92 20.06 1.79
N VAL A 296 4.52 19.32 2.83
CA VAL A 296 5.47 18.55 3.66
C VAL A 296 5.64 17.17 3.06
N VAL A 297 6.86 16.85 2.64
CA VAL A 297 7.19 15.56 2.01
C VAL A 297 8.46 15.01 2.64
N ALA A 298 8.52 13.69 2.85
CA ALA A 298 9.73 13.05 3.34
C ALA A 298 10.91 13.31 2.37
N PRO A 299 12.11 13.67 2.87
CA PRO A 299 13.26 14.05 2.03
C PRO A 299 13.52 13.12 0.84
N ILE A 300 13.50 11.80 1.08
CA ILE A 300 13.80 10.77 0.07
C ILE A 300 12.83 10.80 -1.10
N MET A 301 11.56 11.20 -0.86
CA MET A 301 10.50 11.23 -1.85
C MET A 301 10.46 12.52 -2.68
N MET A 302 11.10 13.61 -2.23
CA MET A 302 11.00 14.92 -2.86
C MET A 302 11.41 14.94 -4.33
N GLY A 303 12.47 14.20 -4.69
CA GLY A 303 12.92 14.10 -6.08
C GLY A 303 11.91 13.41 -7.00
N ASN A 304 11.17 12.42 -6.49
CA ASN A 304 10.12 11.72 -7.25
C ASN A 304 8.90 12.63 -7.41
N PHE A 305 8.46 13.29 -6.33
CA PHE A 305 7.36 14.25 -6.39
C PHE A 305 7.65 15.41 -7.34
N LEU A 306 8.88 15.94 -7.36
CA LEU A 306 9.30 16.99 -8.29
C LEU A 306 9.24 16.52 -9.76
N ARG A 307 9.58 15.26 -10.03
CA ARG A 307 9.55 14.67 -11.37
C ARG A 307 8.13 14.45 -11.89
N ASP A 308 7.26 13.95 -11.02
CA ASP A 308 5.94 13.43 -11.39
C ASP A 308 4.85 14.52 -11.36
N ASN A 309 5.13 15.69 -10.76
CA ASN A 309 4.15 16.75 -10.56
C ASN A 309 4.62 18.10 -11.15
N PRO A 310 4.09 18.51 -12.32
CA PRO A 310 4.45 19.77 -12.97
C PRO A 310 4.11 21.03 -12.16
N ARG A 311 3.19 20.93 -11.18
CA ARG A 311 2.84 22.05 -10.28
C ARG A 311 3.82 22.25 -9.12
N VAL A 312 4.77 21.33 -8.93
CA VAL A 312 5.82 21.47 -7.92
C VAL A 312 6.97 22.26 -8.53
N SER A 313 7.18 23.46 -8.00
CA SER A 313 8.17 24.43 -8.50
C SER A 313 9.59 24.15 -8.01
N GLY A 314 9.75 23.41 -6.93
CA GLY A 314 11.04 23.11 -6.32
C GLY A 314 10.91 22.54 -4.92
N PHE A 315 12.05 22.35 -4.27
CA PHE A 315 12.11 21.96 -2.86
C PHE A 315 13.39 22.47 -2.20
N MET A 316 13.35 22.55 -0.86
CA MET A 316 14.53 22.83 -0.04
C MET A 316 14.75 21.69 0.96
N VAL A 317 15.93 21.08 0.96
CA VAL A 317 16.23 19.88 1.76
C VAL A 317 17.71 19.81 2.12
N ALA A 318 18.07 18.94 3.06
CA ALA A 318 19.46 18.58 3.33
C ALA A 318 20.07 17.82 2.14
N GLU A 319 21.34 18.06 1.87
CA GLU A 319 22.10 17.27 0.91
C GLU A 319 22.18 15.78 1.34
N PRO A 320 22.43 14.82 0.42
CA PRO A 320 22.78 14.96 -1.00
C PRO A 320 21.58 14.95 -1.95
N LEU A 321 20.35 15.02 -1.41
CA LEU A 321 19.14 14.71 -2.16
C LEU A 321 18.85 15.73 -3.27
N GLY A 322 19.17 17.01 -3.03
CA GLY A 322 19.09 18.05 -4.05
C GLY A 322 20.15 17.87 -5.14
N THR A 323 21.41 17.62 -4.78
CA THR A 323 22.46 17.35 -5.78
C THR A 323 22.14 16.12 -6.63
N ARG A 324 21.56 15.06 -6.04
CA ARG A 324 21.08 13.89 -6.79
C ARG A 324 19.97 14.25 -7.79
N ALA A 325 19.02 15.09 -7.40
CA ALA A 325 17.95 15.54 -8.29
C ALA A 325 18.49 16.37 -9.46
N ILE A 326 19.54 17.17 -9.21
CA ILE A 326 20.26 17.92 -10.26
C ILE A 326 21.00 16.96 -11.21
N ALA A 327 21.75 16.00 -10.66
CA ALA A 327 22.47 15.00 -11.45
C ALA A 327 21.53 14.15 -12.32
N SER A 328 20.29 13.92 -11.85
CA SER A 328 19.25 13.20 -12.59
C SER A 328 18.52 14.06 -13.63
N GLY A 329 18.87 15.35 -13.77
CA GLY A 329 18.26 16.28 -14.73
C GLY A 329 16.84 16.73 -14.39
N ILE A 330 16.37 16.50 -13.17
CA ILE A 330 15.00 16.84 -12.72
C ILE A 330 14.96 18.24 -12.12
N ALA A 331 16.05 18.65 -11.49
CA ALA A 331 16.16 19.91 -10.75
C ALA A 331 17.38 20.72 -11.19
N GLU A 332 17.35 22.02 -10.90
CA GLU A 332 18.50 22.91 -11.05
C GLU A 332 18.71 23.72 -9.77
N LEU A 333 19.97 24.02 -9.46
CA LEU A 333 20.36 24.75 -8.25
C LEU A 333 19.84 26.19 -8.30
N GLN A 334 19.15 26.63 -7.25
CA GLN A 334 18.76 28.03 -7.08
C GLN A 334 19.72 28.78 -6.16
N PHE A 335 20.08 28.18 -5.02
CA PHE A 335 21.14 28.64 -4.11
C PHE A 335 21.44 27.55 -3.06
N LEU A 336 22.61 27.64 -2.43
CA LEU A 336 22.93 26.91 -1.21
C LEU A 336 22.57 27.75 0.01
N SER A 337 22.08 27.11 1.07
CA SER A 337 21.64 27.78 2.30
C SER A 337 22.70 28.70 2.96
N VAL A 338 23.99 28.41 2.75
CA VAL A 338 25.12 29.26 3.17
C VAL A 338 25.06 30.68 2.59
N GLU A 339 24.46 30.84 1.41
CA GLU A 339 24.30 32.14 0.74
C GLU A 339 23.25 33.02 1.44
N LEU A 340 22.27 32.40 2.14
CA LEU A 340 21.25 33.11 2.92
C LEU A 340 21.68 33.32 4.38
N TRP A 341 22.31 32.31 4.98
CA TRP A 341 22.79 32.37 6.34
C TRP A 341 23.98 31.43 6.53
N ASP A 342 25.19 32.01 6.49
CA ASP A 342 26.40 31.25 6.77
C ASP A 342 26.44 30.74 8.23
N ASN A 343 26.93 29.51 8.38
CA ASN A 343 27.08 28.76 9.62
C ASN A 343 25.79 28.54 10.41
N HIS A 344 24.61 28.53 9.76
CA HIS A 344 23.36 28.29 10.48
C HIS A 344 23.29 26.85 11.04
N PRO A 345 22.75 26.67 12.28
CA PRO A 345 22.53 25.34 12.83
C PRO A 345 21.23 24.76 12.25
N CYS A 346 21.31 23.58 11.64
CA CYS A 346 20.13 22.88 11.10
C CYS A 346 19.76 21.69 12.00
N CYS A 347 20.63 20.70 12.14
CA CYS A 347 20.45 19.57 13.04
C CYS A 347 21.34 19.69 14.29
N VAL A 348 20.83 19.16 15.40
CA VAL A 348 21.44 19.18 16.74
C VAL A 348 21.45 17.77 17.32
N VAL A 349 22.31 17.55 18.31
CA VAL A 349 22.30 16.35 19.13
C VAL A 349 21.49 16.66 20.39
N ALA A 350 20.28 16.09 20.46
CA ALA A 350 19.38 16.20 21.61
C ALA A 350 19.37 14.87 22.38
N VAL A 351 19.46 14.94 23.71
CA VAL A 351 19.62 13.76 24.59
C VAL A 351 18.67 13.88 25.78
N GLN A 352 18.15 12.74 26.25
CA GLN A 352 17.28 12.67 27.43
C GLN A 352 18.01 13.17 28.69
N ASP A 353 17.33 13.99 29.48
CA ASP A 353 17.81 14.51 30.77
C ASP A 353 18.22 13.36 31.70
N ASP A 354 17.41 12.31 31.74
CA ASP A 354 17.64 11.14 32.56
C ASP A 354 18.95 10.43 32.22
N PHE A 355 19.33 10.37 30.93
CA PHE A 355 20.59 9.79 30.50
C PHE A 355 21.77 10.70 30.86
N ILE A 356 21.66 12.01 30.56
CA ILE A 356 22.67 13.02 30.87
C ILE A 356 23.03 12.98 32.37
N ASN A 357 22.01 12.94 33.23
CA ASN A 357 22.20 13.01 34.68
C ASN A 357 22.75 11.69 35.28
N LYS A 358 22.41 10.53 34.71
CA LYS A 358 22.86 9.22 35.23
C LYS A 358 24.22 8.79 34.67
N HIS A 359 24.54 9.17 33.44
CA HIS A 359 25.69 8.67 32.67
C HIS A 359 26.57 9.79 32.12
N GLU A 360 26.87 10.79 32.96
CA GLU A 360 27.64 11.97 32.59
C GLU A 360 29.03 11.64 31.98
N ALA A 361 29.72 10.62 32.50
CA ALA A 361 31.02 10.18 31.98
C ALA A 361 30.92 9.64 30.53
N ALA A 362 29.89 8.84 30.25
CA ALA A 362 29.61 8.33 28.90
C ALA A 362 29.25 9.48 27.95
N MET A 363 28.51 10.49 28.42
CA MET A 363 28.19 11.66 27.61
C MET A 363 29.43 12.51 27.26
N TYR A 364 30.34 12.73 28.22
CA TYR A 364 31.60 13.42 27.91
C TYR A 364 32.42 12.69 26.86
N GLU A 365 32.54 11.36 27.01
CA GLU A 365 33.28 10.52 26.07
C GLU A 365 32.64 10.53 24.68
N PHE A 366 31.32 10.33 24.60
CA PHE A 366 30.57 10.35 23.34
C PHE A 366 30.75 11.67 22.60
N ILE A 367 30.61 12.81 23.29
CA ILE A 367 30.74 14.13 22.67
C ILE A 367 32.19 14.43 22.25
N GLU A 368 33.20 14.02 23.03
CA GLU A 368 34.61 14.12 22.62
C GLU A 368 34.88 13.30 21.35
N MET A 369 34.38 12.07 21.28
CA MET A 369 34.53 11.21 20.10
C MET A 369 33.73 11.69 18.88
N PHE A 370 32.52 12.25 19.09
CA PHE A 370 31.70 12.81 18.02
C PHE A 370 32.38 14.02 17.37
N VAL A 371 32.95 14.94 18.17
CA VAL A 371 33.73 16.08 17.68
C VAL A 371 34.99 15.61 16.94
N TYR A 372 35.65 14.55 17.42
CA TYR A 372 36.79 13.95 16.72
C TYR A 372 36.38 13.41 15.34
N ALA A 373 35.28 12.65 15.26
CA ALA A 373 34.76 12.12 14.01
C ALA A 373 34.43 13.24 13.00
N GLY A 374 33.85 14.35 13.46
CA GLY A 374 33.60 15.53 12.63
C GLY A 374 34.88 16.13 12.05
N LYS A 375 35.91 16.32 12.88
CA LYS A 375 37.23 16.81 12.41
C LYS A 375 37.88 15.85 11.41
N ARG A 376 37.76 14.53 11.63
CA ARG A 376 38.32 13.51 10.74
C ARG A 376 37.62 13.52 9.38
N MET A 377 36.30 13.74 9.37
CA MET A 377 35.48 13.90 8.17
C MET A 377 35.88 15.14 7.35
N GLU A 378 36.18 16.26 8.00
CA GLU A 378 36.69 17.47 7.33
C GLU A 378 38.10 17.24 6.73
N GLN A 379 38.97 16.52 7.43
CA GLN A 379 40.33 16.21 6.98
C GLN A 379 40.37 15.21 5.82
N ASP A 380 39.42 14.27 5.79
CA ASP A 380 39.34 13.22 4.77
C ASP A 380 37.89 13.01 4.28
N PRO A 381 37.40 13.91 3.40
CA PRO A 381 36.07 13.79 2.84
C PRO A 381 35.89 12.54 1.96
N GLY A 382 36.98 11.93 1.48
CA GLY A 382 36.93 10.70 0.68
C GLY A 382 36.50 9.52 1.52
N MET A 383 37.17 9.31 2.66
CA MET A 383 36.81 8.29 3.65
C MET A 383 35.37 8.49 4.14
N ALA A 384 34.99 9.72 4.48
CA ALA A 384 33.63 10.01 4.92
C ALA A 384 32.58 9.73 3.84
N ALA A 385 32.88 10.02 2.57
CA ALA A 385 32.01 9.71 1.45
C ALA A 385 31.82 8.20 1.24
N GLU A 386 32.89 7.40 1.37
CA GLU A 386 32.82 5.93 1.30
C GLU A 386 31.95 5.37 2.42
N ILE A 387 32.18 5.78 3.67
CA ILE A 387 31.33 5.39 4.80
C ILE A 387 29.88 5.83 4.57
N GLY A 388 29.69 7.05 4.06
CA GLY A 388 28.37 7.62 3.82
C GLY A 388 27.55 6.84 2.81
N THR A 389 28.17 6.18 1.81
CA THR A 389 27.42 5.34 0.87
C THR A 389 26.73 4.17 1.58
N LEU A 390 27.43 3.50 2.51
CA LEU A 390 26.86 2.37 3.26
C LEU A 390 26.01 2.82 4.43
N PHE A 391 26.39 3.90 5.12
CA PHE A 391 25.67 4.37 6.31
C PHE A 391 24.35 5.06 5.97
N LEU A 392 24.32 5.82 4.86
CA LEU A 392 23.12 6.54 4.43
C LEU A 392 22.26 5.73 3.46
N ASP A 393 22.83 4.79 2.71
CA ASP A 393 22.12 3.95 1.75
C ASP A 393 22.51 2.46 1.87
N PRO A 394 22.27 1.83 3.04
CA PRO A 394 22.70 0.46 3.30
C PRO A 394 22.04 -0.57 2.34
N LYS A 395 20.81 -0.30 1.87
CA LYS A 395 20.09 -1.10 0.86
C LYS A 395 20.57 -0.89 -0.59
N GLN A 396 21.38 0.14 -0.85
CA GLN A 396 21.68 0.67 -2.20
C GLN A 396 20.44 1.09 -3.03
N GLU A 397 19.36 1.50 -2.37
CA GLU A 397 18.10 1.93 -3.01
C GLU A 397 18.12 3.42 -3.41
N LEU A 398 18.94 4.24 -2.74
CA LEU A 398 19.05 5.68 -3.00
C LEU A 398 20.01 6.01 -4.14
N GLY A 399 20.87 5.06 -4.55
CA GLY A 399 21.84 5.22 -5.63
C GLY A 399 22.93 6.25 -5.31
N LEU A 400 23.30 6.36 -4.03
CA LEU A 400 24.36 7.29 -3.60
C LEU A 400 25.74 6.79 -4.04
N THR A 401 26.53 7.67 -4.64
CA THR A 401 27.93 7.36 -5.01
C THR A 401 28.91 8.11 -4.11
N SER A 402 30.08 7.50 -3.86
CA SER A 402 31.15 8.15 -3.11
C SER A 402 31.61 9.46 -3.78
N SER A 403 31.60 9.53 -5.12
CA SER A 403 31.93 10.77 -5.85
C SER A 403 30.93 11.90 -5.58
N LEU A 404 29.63 11.61 -5.56
CA LEU A 404 28.57 12.58 -5.26
C LEU A 404 28.67 13.07 -3.82
N LEU A 405 28.83 12.16 -2.86
CA LEU A 405 28.96 12.50 -1.45
C LEU A 405 30.22 13.34 -1.19
N LYS A 406 31.35 12.97 -1.79
CA LYS A 406 32.59 13.74 -1.67
C LYS A 406 32.42 15.19 -2.15
N GLU A 407 31.70 15.40 -3.24
CA GLU A 407 31.40 16.76 -3.73
C GLU A 407 30.56 17.56 -2.73
N VAL A 408 29.50 16.94 -2.19
CA VAL A 408 28.62 17.57 -1.19
C VAL A 408 29.39 17.96 0.08
N LEU A 409 30.22 17.04 0.59
CA LEU A 409 30.99 17.24 1.80
C LEU A 409 32.03 18.36 1.68
N GLN A 410 32.55 18.60 0.47
CA GLN A 410 33.52 19.67 0.22
C GLN A 410 32.89 21.06 0.05
N LYS A 411 31.59 21.14 -0.22
CA LYS A 411 30.92 22.39 -0.64
C LYS A 411 29.88 22.89 0.35
N SER A 412 29.14 21.99 0.99
CA SER A 412 27.84 22.34 1.58
C SER A 412 27.76 22.12 3.09
N VAL A 413 28.36 21.06 3.63
CA VAL A 413 28.22 20.65 5.04
C VAL A 413 29.53 20.94 5.79
N ARG A 414 29.45 21.62 6.95
CA ARG A 414 30.59 21.82 7.84
C ARG A 414 30.48 20.95 9.08
N THR A 415 31.58 20.30 9.44
CA THR A 415 31.62 19.29 10.52
C THR A 415 32.70 19.56 11.59
N ASP A 416 33.45 20.65 11.42
CA ASP A 416 34.58 21.05 12.26
C ASP A 416 34.21 21.99 13.41
N ASP A 417 33.13 22.77 13.27
CA ASP A 417 32.61 23.70 14.29
C ASP A 417 31.21 23.32 14.78
N LEU A 418 31.17 22.44 15.79
CA LEU A 418 29.94 21.88 16.34
C LEU A 418 29.46 22.55 17.63
N PHE A 419 30.06 23.68 18.02
CA PHE A 419 29.71 24.34 19.27
C PHE A 419 28.35 25.07 19.17
N PRO A 420 27.36 24.78 20.05
CA PRO A 420 26.06 25.41 19.96
C PRO A 420 26.10 26.87 20.46
N VAL A 421 25.67 27.78 19.60
CA VAL A 421 25.62 29.22 19.89
C VAL A 421 24.17 29.62 20.18
N ILE A 422 23.92 30.14 21.38
CA ILE A 422 22.58 30.55 21.84
C ILE A 422 21.95 31.57 20.88
N GLY A 423 22.75 32.51 20.38
CA GLY A 423 22.29 33.53 19.43
C GLY A 423 21.72 32.96 18.14
N ASP A 424 22.32 31.88 17.61
CA ASP A 424 21.84 31.23 16.38
C ASP A 424 20.49 30.56 16.61
N LEU A 425 20.34 29.80 17.71
CA LEU A 425 19.08 29.15 18.07
C LEU A 425 18.00 30.17 18.42
N ALA A 426 18.38 31.29 19.06
CA ALA A 426 17.47 32.41 19.34
C ALA A 426 16.92 33.00 18.05
N ARG A 427 17.77 33.22 17.04
CA ARG A 427 17.35 33.71 15.73
C ARG A 427 16.35 32.78 15.05
N ILE A 428 16.54 31.46 15.14
CA ILE A 428 15.60 30.48 14.60
C ILE A 428 14.24 30.58 15.27
N GLN A 429 14.17 30.43 16.61
CA GLN A 429 12.87 30.45 17.31
C GLN A 429 12.18 31.81 17.21
N GLN A 430 12.92 32.92 17.15
CA GLN A 430 12.36 34.26 16.98
C GLN A 430 11.70 34.42 15.62
N TYR A 431 12.39 34.03 14.53
CA TYR A 431 11.81 34.13 13.20
C TYR A 431 10.59 33.21 13.05
N MET A 432 10.71 31.94 13.45
CA MET A 432 9.60 30.98 13.35
C MET A 432 8.38 31.43 14.16
N PHE A 433 8.59 31.95 15.39
CA PHE A 433 7.48 32.39 16.23
C PHE A 433 6.88 33.73 15.79
N MET A 434 7.72 34.74 15.48
CA MET A 434 7.25 36.10 15.20
C MET A 434 6.78 36.28 13.77
N GLU A 435 7.52 35.74 12.79
CA GLU A 435 7.23 35.95 11.36
C GLU A 435 6.35 34.84 10.79
N MET A 436 6.55 33.59 11.20
CA MET A 436 5.83 32.43 10.67
C MET A 436 4.71 31.93 11.58
N ASN A 437 4.56 32.47 12.80
CA ASN A 437 3.57 32.05 13.80
C ASN A 437 3.64 30.54 14.20
N ILE A 438 4.82 29.94 14.05
CA ILE A 438 5.11 28.52 14.28
C ILE A 438 6.02 28.34 15.50
N GLY A 439 5.75 27.32 16.31
CA GLY A 439 6.52 27.02 17.53
C GLY A 439 6.18 27.92 18.73
N LYS A 440 7.06 27.90 19.74
CA LYS A 440 6.96 28.68 20.98
C LYS A 440 8.36 29.14 21.39
N LEU A 441 8.44 30.30 22.05
CA LEU A 441 9.69 30.77 22.65
C LEU A 441 10.02 29.97 23.91
N ILE A 442 11.23 29.44 23.98
CA ILE A 442 11.77 28.68 25.11
C ILE A 442 12.97 29.38 25.74
N ASP A 443 13.24 29.05 27.01
CA ASP A 443 14.47 29.46 27.69
C ASP A 443 15.64 28.61 27.21
N LEU A 444 16.41 29.15 26.26
CA LEU A 444 17.56 28.46 25.66
C LEU A 444 18.65 28.14 26.67
N ASN A 445 18.76 28.87 27.78
CA ASN A 445 19.75 28.57 28.81
C ASN A 445 19.43 27.28 29.59
N LYS A 446 18.15 26.89 29.64
CA LYS A 446 17.71 25.61 30.22
C LYS A 446 17.77 24.48 29.22
N PHE A 447 17.50 24.78 27.96
CA PHE A 447 17.49 23.79 26.89
C PHE A 447 18.91 23.33 26.48
N ILE A 448 19.89 24.23 26.50
CA ILE A 448 21.25 23.95 26.02
C ILE A 448 22.17 23.61 27.19
N ASP A 449 22.71 22.38 27.20
CA ASP A 449 23.72 21.95 28.16
C ASP A 449 25.12 22.02 27.55
N ASN A 450 25.76 23.19 27.70
CA ASN A 450 27.06 23.48 27.11
C ASN A 450 28.25 22.78 27.76
N ARG A 451 28.07 22.07 28.89
CA ARG A 451 29.19 21.49 29.66
C ARG A 451 30.00 20.50 28.83
N PHE A 452 29.32 19.71 27.99
CA PHE A 452 29.94 18.70 27.12
C PHE A 452 30.66 19.36 25.94
N ALA A 453 29.97 20.22 25.19
CA ALA A 453 30.54 20.94 24.05
C ALA A 453 31.73 21.84 24.44
N GLN A 454 31.69 22.49 25.61
CA GLN A 454 32.80 23.33 26.09
C GLN A 454 34.08 22.52 26.28
N ARG A 455 33.97 21.28 26.77
CA ARG A 455 35.13 20.41 26.97
C ARG A 455 35.65 19.83 25.66
N ALA A 456 34.76 19.35 24.80
CA ALA A 456 35.14 18.69 23.55
C ALA A 456 35.66 19.68 22.49
N CYS A 457 35.04 20.85 22.35
CA CYS A 457 35.40 21.82 21.31
C CYS A 457 36.59 22.73 21.71
N LYS A 458 36.86 22.97 23.01
CA LYS A 458 37.94 23.86 23.47
C LYS A 458 39.29 23.20 23.78
N LYS A 459 39.37 21.85 23.81
CA LYS A 459 40.67 21.16 23.95
C LYS A 459 41.47 21.31 22.64
N GLU A 460 42.33 22.32 22.57
CA GLU A 460 43.55 22.26 21.75
C GLU A 460 44.46 21.17 22.31
N SER A 461 44.89 20.25 21.43
CA SER A 461 46.11 19.43 21.56
C SER A 461 46.22 18.50 22.79
N GLN A 462 45.81 17.22 22.63
CA GLN A 462 46.51 16.00 23.11
C GLN A 462 45.55 14.80 23.12
N LEU A 463 45.64 13.91 22.13
CA LEU A 463 45.13 12.53 22.16
C LEU A 463 46.11 11.63 21.36
N PRO A 464 46.17 10.31 21.65
CA PRO A 464 47.39 9.50 21.66
C PRO A 464 47.77 8.92 20.30
N GLU A 465 49.07 8.66 20.09
CA GLU A 465 49.60 8.02 18.88
C GLU A 465 49.16 6.54 18.76
N PRO A 466 48.96 6.03 17.52
CA PRO A 466 48.53 4.66 17.29
C PRO A 466 49.70 3.68 17.43
N GLY A 467 49.54 2.68 18.30
CA GLY A 467 50.41 1.52 18.35
C GLY A 467 50.14 0.59 17.17
N LEU A 468 51.18 0.36 16.35
CA LEU A 468 51.15 -0.63 15.27
C LEU A 468 50.97 -2.04 15.81
N HIS A 469 49.98 -2.77 15.29
CA HIS A 469 50.11 -4.20 15.06
C HIS A 469 49.46 -4.62 13.73
N ASP A 470 50.23 -5.42 13.01
CA ASP A 470 50.04 -5.92 11.64
C ASP A 470 48.82 -6.84 11.45
N PRO A 471 48.40 -7.04 10.18
CA PRO A 471 47.04 -7.38 9.82
C PRO A 471 46.76 -8.88 9.87
N VAL A 472 45.58 -9.26 10.38
CA VAL A 472 45.02 -10.60 10.17
C VAL A 472 43.85 -10.52 9.21
N SER A 473 44.16 -10.98 7.99
CA SER A 473 43.32 -11.49 6.91
C SER A 473 41.80 -11.54 7.12
N ILE A 474 41.11 -10.74 6.31
CA ILE A 474 39.66 -10.75 6.07
C ILE A 474 39.34 -11.97 5.21
N LYS A 475 38.32 -12.74 5.63
CA LYS A 475 37.44 -13.46 4.72
C LYS A 475 36.00 -13.22 5.14
N GLU A 476 35.45 -12.22 4.45
CA GLU A 476 34.12 -12.19 3.84
C GLU A 476 33.20 -13.34 4.26
N ASP A 477 32.10 -12.97 4.93
CA ASP A 477 30.78 -13.25 4.39
C ASP A 477 29.83 -12.11 4.82
N GLU A 478 29.57 -11.25 3.84
CA GLU A 478 28.26 -10.74 3.42
C GLU A 478 27.22 -10.44 4.53
N HIS A 479 27.03 -9.14 4.70
CA HIS A 479 25.73 -8.53 5.00
C HIS A 479 24.61 -9.17 4.16
N ASP A 480 23.43 -9.32 4.76
CA ASP A 480 22.17 -8.82 4.19
C ASP A 480 20.94 -9.28 5.05
N LEU A 481 19.89 -8.53 5.37
CA LEU A 481 19.47 -7.13 5.21
C LEU A 481 18.36 -6.89 6.27
N GLU A 482 18.54 -5.87 7.11
CA GLU A 482 17.69 -4.67 7.20
C GLU A 482 16.16 -4.70 7.46
N GLN A 483 15.78 -3.78 8.37
CA GLN A 483 14.74 -2.73 8.26
C GLN A 483 13.26 -3.15 8.14
N ASP A 484 12.27 -2.41 8.60
CA ASP A 484 12.13 -1.03 9.09
C ASP A 484 10.79 -0.99 9.84
N VAL A 485 10.55 0.00 10.72
CA VAL A 485 9.16 0.35 11.08
C VAL A 485 8.94 1.85 11.06
N SER A 486 8.08 2.24 10.13
CA SER A 486 7.38 3.50 9.92
C SER A 486 6.31 3.77 10.98
N ASP A 487 5.94 5.04 11.13
CA ASP A 487 4.80 5.48 11.94
C ASP A 487 3.53 4.72 11.55
N THR A 488 3.05 3.89 12.48
CA THR A 488 1.88 3.03 12.30
C THR A 488 0.83 3.45 13.31
N ILE A 489 -0.37 3.76 12.82
CA ILE A 489 -1.54 3.94 13.68
C ILE A 489 -2.06 2.55 14.03
N ARG A 490 -2.12 2.23 15.33
CA ARG A 490 -2.67 0.96 15.81
C ARG A 490 -4.19 1.06 15.87
N ILE A 491 -4.84 0.50 14.86
CA ILE A 491 -6.30 0.38 14.76
C ILE A 491 -6.70 -1.01 15.26
N SER A 492 -7.77 -1.10 16.06
CA SER A 492 -8.29 -2.41 16.46
C SER A 492 -8.81 -3.16 15.24
N VAL A 493 -8.64 -4.48 15.25
CA VAL A 493 -9.12 -5.35 14.17
C VAL A 493 -10.63 -5.19 13.95
N GLU A 494 -11.36 -4.97 15.04
CA GLU A 494 -12.82 -4.77 15.02
C GLU A 494 -13.25 -3.55 14.21
N ILE A 495 -12.48 -2.45 14.25
CA ILE A 495 -12.77 -1.24 13.45
C ILE A 495 -12.55 -1.52 11.96
N LEU A 496 -11.46 -2.21 11.62
CA LEU A 496 -11.19 -2.59 10.22
C LEU A 496 -12.26 -3.54 9.67
N ASP A 497 -12.74 -4.48 10.49
CA ASP A 497 -13.83 -5.38 10.09
C ASP A 497 -15.18 -4.63 9.97
N GLN A 498 -15.44 -3.63 10.83
CA GLN A 498 -16.60 -2.74 10.70
C GLN A 498 -16.54 -1.88 9.43
N LEU A 499 -15.37 -1.34 9.09
CA LEU A 499 -15.17 -0.59 7.85
C LEU A 499 -15.37 -1.48 6.61
N MET A 500 -14.89 -2.74 6.65
CA MET A 500 -15.16 -3.71 5.59
C MET A 500 -16.65 -4.04 5.46
N ALA A 501 -17.34 -4.22 6.59
CA ALA A 501 -18.78 -4.46 6.59
C ALA A 501 -19.53 -3.25 6.02
N ALA A 502 -19.16 -2.03 6.42
CA ALA A 502 -19.75 -0.79 5.91
C ALA A 502 -19.48 -0.58 4.42
N ALA A 503 -18.24 -0.85 3.95
CA ALA A 503 -17.91 -0.82 2.53
C ALA A 503 -18.71 -1.86 1.74
N GLY A 504 -18.91 -3.06 2.30
CA GLY A 504 -19.77 -4.09 1.73
C GLY A 504 -21.23 -3.65 1.63
N GLU A 505 -21.80 -3.07 2.69
CA GLU A 505 -23.16 -2.51 2.68
C GLU A 505 -23.28 -1.35 1.69
N LEU A 506 -22.24 -0.51 1.54
CA LEU A 506 -22.22 0.59 0.59
C LEU A 506 -22.21 0.08 -0.86
N VAL A 507 -21.49 -1.00 -1.14
CA VAL A 507 -21.56 -1.73 -2.42
C VAL A 507 -22.96 -2.28 -2.67
N LEU A 508 -23.64 -2.82 -1.64
CA LEU A 508 -25.02 -3.30 -1.76
C LEU A 508 -26.00 -2.15 -2.05
N ILE A 509 -25.89 -1.04 -1.34
CA ILE A 509 -26.72 0.16 -1.53
C ILE A 509 -26.50 0.75 -2.93
N ARG A 510 -25.23 0.85 -3.38
CA ARG A 510 -24.89 1.25 -4.76
C ARG A 510 -25.58 0.35 -5.78
N ASN A 511 -25.50 -0.97 -5.58
CA ASN A 511 -26.13 -1.93 -6.49
C ASN A 511 -27.68 -1.83 -6.45
N GLN A 512 -28.29 -1.54 -5.29
CA GLN A 512 -29.72 -1.26 -5.13
C GLN A 512 -30.16 0.00 -5.89
N GLU A 513 -29.44 1.11 -5.69
CA GLU A 513 -29.69 2.36 -6.40
C GLU A 513 -29.59 2.17 -7.91
N ARG A 514 -28.63 1.37 -8.38
CA ARG A 514 -28.47 1.03 -9.80
C ARG A 514 -29.72 0.35 -10.40
N ILE A 515 -30.47 -0.41 -9.62
CA ILE A 515 -31.69 -1.08 -10.09
C ILE A 515 -32.89 -0.14 -10.05
N ASN A 516 -32.96 0.72 -9.04
CA ASN A 516 -34.11 1.61 -8.79
C ASN A 516 -34.03 2.93 -9.56
N THR A 517 -32.85 3.30 -10.08
CA THR A 517 -32.66 4.55 -10.82
C THR A 517 -33.19 4.43 -12.24
N ASP A 518 -34.12 5.31 -12.61
CA ASP A 518 -34.53 5.47 -14.00
C ASP A 518 -33.42 6.17 -14.79
N TYR A 519 -32.64 5.39 -15.53
CA TYR A 519 -31.53 5.89 -16.35
C TYR A 519 -31.96 6.76 -17.53
N SER A 520 -33.25 7.02 -17.74
CA SER A 520 -33.70 7.96 -18.76
C SER A 520 -33.37 9.42 -18.41
N ASP A 521 -33.20 9.76 -17.13
CA ASP A 521 -32.78 11.09 -16.67
C ASP A 521 -31.23 11.22 -16.67
N PRO A 522 -30.65 12.16 -17.46
CA PRO A 522 -29.22 12.41 -17.47
C PRO A 522 -28.64 12.81 -16.11
N ALA A 523 -29.40 13.50 -15.25
CA ALA A 523 -28.94 13.93 -13.93
C ALA A 523 -28.80 12.73 -12.98
N ALA A 524 -29.82 11.86 -12.95
CA ALA A 524 -29.79 10.62 -12.18
C ALA A 524 -28.66 9.68 -12.63
N ARG A 525 -28.43 9.57 -13.95
CA ARG A 525 -27.31 8.81 -14.51
C ARG A 525 -25.95 9.35 -14.06
N SER A 526 -25.74 10.67 -14.09
CA SER A 526 -24.48 11.30 -13.65
C SER A 526 -24.22 11.12 -12.15
N LEU A 527 -25.28 11.16 -11.33
CA LEU A 527 -25.18 10.94 -9.88
C LEU A 527 -24.83 9.48 -9.58
N SER A 528 -25.50 8.53 -10.23
CA SER A 528 -25.20 7.09 -10.11
C SER A 528 -23.73 6.79 -10.48
N GLN A 529 -23.21 7.38 -11.57
CA GLN A 529 -21.80 7.23 -11.95
C GLN A 529 -20.84 7.80 -10.89
N ARG A 530 -21.16 8.94 -10.27
CA ARG A 530 -20.34 9.50 -9.19
C ARG A 530 -20.37 8.64 -7.94
N LEU A 531 -21.54 8.10 -7.59
CA LEU A 531 -21.67 7.13 -6.49
C LEU A 531 -20.83 5.88 -6.76
N ASP A 532 -20.82 5.37 -8.00
CA ASP A 532 -19.99 4.22 -8.37
C ASP A 532 -18.49 4.49 -8.13
N ILE A 533 -17.99 5.66 -8.59
CA ILE A 533 -16.59 6.05 -8.43
C ILE A 533 -16.23 6.18 -6.94
N VAL A 534 -16.99 6.96 -6.18
CA VAL A 534 -16.70 7.20 -4.75
C VAL A 534 -16.80 5.91 -3.93
N THR A 535 -17.76 5.05 -4.24
CA THR A 535 -17.90 3.72 -3.60
C THR A 535 -16.65 2.88 -3.82
N THR A 536 -16.15 2.86 -5.06
CA THR A 536 -14.96 2.09 -5.44
C THR A 536 -13.71 2.65 -4.76
N GLU A 537 -13.55 3.97 -4.71
CA GLU A 537 -12.43 4.63 -4.02
C GLU A 537 -12.41 4.31 -2.51
N ILE A 538 -13.58 4.36 -1.85
CA ILE A 538 -13.71 3.99 -0.43
C ILE A 538 -13.37 2.51 -0.24
N GLN A 539 -13.88 1.63 -1.10
CA GLN A 539 -13.60 0.20 -1.02
C GLN A 539 -12.11 -0.10 -1.17
N GLU A 540 -11.43 0.53 -2.14
CA GLU A 540 -9.99 0.39 -2.34
C GLU A 540 -9.21 0.89 -1.12
N ALA A 541 -9.59 2.05 -0.56
CA ALA A 541 -8.95 2.59 0.63
C ALA A 541 -9.11 1.66 1.84
N VAL A 542 -10.32 1.14 2.10
CA VAL A 542 -10.57 0.20 3.19
C VAL A 542 -9.79 -1.11 2.98
N LEU A 543 -9.73 -1.63 1.75
CA LEU A 543 -8.91 -2.79 1.43
C LEU A 543 -7.43 -2.56 1.75
N LEU A 544 -6.86 -1.44 1.30
CA LEU A 544 -5.46 -1.07 1.54
C LEU A 544 -5.16 -0.96 3.04
N THR A 545 -6.06 -0.41 3.84
CA THR A 545 -5.87 -0.33 5.31
C THR A 545 -5.83 -1.68 6.02
N ARG A 546 -6.36 -2.74 5.38
CA ARG A 546 -6.42 -4.11 5.90
C ARG A 546 -5.28 -5.00 5.37
N MET A 547 -4.59 -4.56 4.33
CA MET A 547 -3.47 -5.31 3.77
C MET A 547 -2.33 -5.39 4.79
N GLN A 548 -1.71 -6.56 4.87
CA GLN A 548 -0.56 -6.82 5.72
C GLN A 548 0.55 -7.46 4.89
N PRO A 549 1.82 -7.13 5.18
CA PRO A 549 2.93 -7.70 4.44
C PRO A 549 3.00 -9.21 4.67
N VAL A 550 3.22 -9.97 3.58
CA VAL A 550 3.32 -11.43 3.63
C VAL A 550 4.51 -11.92 4.47
N ASN A 551 5.51 -11.07 4.70
CA ASN A 551 6.69 -11.36 5.54
C ASN A 551 6.33 -11.86 6.96
N LEU A 552 5.18 -11.45 7.51
CA LEU A 552 4.73 -11.86 8.84
C LEU A 552 4.53 -13.38 8.96
N VAL A 553 4.21 -14.05 7.85
CA VAL A 553 4.08 -15.51 7.80
C VAL A 553 5.45 -16.17 7.52
N PHE A 554 6.30 -15.54 6.70
CA PHE A 554 7.60 -16.08 6.29
C PHE A 554 8.60 -16.22 7.45
N THR A 555 8.59 -15.29 8.41
CA THR A 555 9.45 -15.36 9.61
C THR A 555 9.27 -16.65 10.42
N LYS A 556 8.05 -17.20 10.47
CA LYS A 556 7.75 -18.45 11.19
C LYS A 556 8.34 -19.67 10.50
N PHE A 557 8.46 -19.66 9.18
CA PHE A 557 8.94 -20.80 8.41
C PHE A 557 10.46 -20.98 8.48
N GLN A 558 11.24 -19.92 8.66
CA GLN A 558 12.69 -20.04 8.91
C GLN A 558 12.97 -20.93 10.12
N ARG A 559 12.21 -20.74 11.20
CA ARG A 559 12.33 -21.55 12.42
C ARG A 559 11.88 -23.00 12.17
N LEU A 560 10.73 -23.19 11.49
CA LEU A 560 10.22 -24.52 11.16
C LEU A 560 11.23 -25.34 10.34
N VAL A 561 11.81 -24.76 9.28
CA VAL A 561 12.80 -25.45 8.42
C VAL A 561 14.05 -25.82 9.21
N ARG A 562 14.52 -24.95 10.12
CA ARG A 562 15.68 -25.26 10.97
C ARG A 562 15.41 -26.42 11.92
N ASP A 563 14.23 -26.46 12.53
CA ASP A 563 13.83 -27.51 13.46
C ASP A 563 13.63 -28.85 12.72
N LEU A 564 12.97 -28.84 11.55
CA LEU A 564 12.82 -30.00 10.67
C LEU A 564 14.17 -30.47 10.10
N GLY A 565 15.08 -29.56 9.75
CA GLY A 565 16.43 -29.87 9.29
C GLY A 565 17.23 -30.65 10.35
N LYS A 566 17.14 -30.23 11.61
CA LYS A 566 17.71 -30.97 12.75
C LYS A 566 17.04 -32.33 12.94
N GLN A 567 15.71 -32.38 12.91
CA GLN A 567 14.93 -33.61 13.08
C GLN A 567 15.29 -34.67 12.02
N PHE A 568 15.39 -34.25 10.75
CA PHE A 568 15.71 -35.15 9.63
C PHE A 568 17.21 -35.29 9.33
N LYS A 569 18.08 -34.61 10.10
CA LYS A 569 19.53 -34.58 9.91
C LYS A 569 19.95 -34.15 8.50
N LYS A 570 19.37 -33.06 8.01
CA LYS A 570 19.66 -32.47 6.69
C LYS A 570 20.05 -30.99 6.84
N ASN A 571 20.95 -30.53 5.99
CA ASN A 571 21.33 -29.12 5.90
C ASN A 571 20.37 -28.45 4.91
N ILE A 572 19.50 -27.56 5.38
CA ILE A 572 18.46 -26.92 4.57
C ILE A 572 18.46 -25.41 4.84
N SER A 573 18.48 -24.60 3.77
CA SER A 573 18.27 -23.15 3.78
C SER A 573 16.96 -22.79 3.08
N ILE A 574 16.29 -21.74 3.54
CA ILE A 574 15.07 -21.20 2.93
C ILE A 574 15.24 -19.71 2.62
N SER A 575 14.89 -19.28 1.41
CA SER A 575 14.87 -17.86 1.02
C SER A 575 13.46 -17.40 0.61
N PHE A 576 13.22 -16.10 0.71
CA PHE A 576 11.96 -15.47 0.36
C PHE A 576 12.22 -14.32 -0.62
N LYS A 577 11.45 -14.24 -1.71
CA LYS A 577 11.45 -13.11 -2.65
C LYS A 577 10.05 -12.51 -2.72
N GLY A 578 9.96 -11.18 -2.74
CA GLY A 578 8.68 -10.47 -2.72
C GLY A 578 8.03 -10.37 -1.33
N SER A 579 8.84 -10.37 -0.26
CA SER A 579 8.39 -10.32 1.14
C SER A 579 7.62 -9.04 1.51
N SER A 580 7.81 -7.95 0.75
CA SER A 580 7.09 -6.68 0.89
C SER A 580 5.69 -6.69 0.28
N LEU A 581 5.28 -7.79 -0.38
CA LEU A 581 3.95 -7.89 -0.97
C LEU A 581 2.88 -7.90 0.12
N GLU A 582 1.93 -6.97 0.02
CA GLU A 582 0.83 -6.86 0.97
C GLU A 582 -0.39 -7.68 0.51
N ILE A 583 -1.01 -8.40 1.44
CA ILE A 583 -2.17 -9.27 1.21
C ILE A 583 -3.22 -9.08 2.30
N ASP A 584 -4.49 -9.40 2.01
CA ASP A 584 -5.56 -9.26 3.00
C ASP A 584 -5.26 -10.12 4.24
N LYS A 585 -5.45 -9.52 5.42
CA LYS A 585 -5.22 -10.17 6.72
C LYS A 585 -5.88 -11.55 6.83
N SER A 586 -7.10 -11.74 6.34
CA SER A 586 -7.81 -13.02 6.44
C SER A 586 -7.14 -14.13 5.62
N ILE A 587 -6.56 -13.77 4.47
CA ILE A 587 -5.75 -14.68 3.67
C ILE A 587 -4.43 -14.96 4.39
N LEU A 588 -3.78 -13.92 4.94
CA LEU A 588 -2.54 -14.05 5.71
C LEU A 588 -2.68 -14.98 6.92
N GLU A 589 -3.81 -14.94 7.63
CA GLU A 589 -4.10 -15.82 8.78
C GLU A 589 -4.40 -17.27 8.38
N SER A 590 -4.92 -17.49 7.16
CA SER A 590 -5.29 -18.82 6.65
C SER A 590 -4.17 -19.53 5.87
N LEU A 591 -3.17 -18.78 5.38
CA LEU A 591 -2.01 -19.26 4.64
C LEU A 591 -1.03 -20.19 5.41
N PRO A 592 -0.82 -20.06 6.75
CA PRO A 592 0.21 -20.82 7.47
C PRO A 592 0.01 -22.33 7.43
N ASP A 593 -1.24 -22.81 7.48
CA ASP A 593 -1.56 -24.24 7.50
C ASP A 593 -1.16 -24.97 6.20
N PRO A 594 -1.59 -24.53 5.00
CA PRO A 594 -1.17 -25.17 3.76
C PRO A 594 0.35 -25.04 3.50
N LEU A 595 0.96 -23.90 3.84
CA LEU A 595 2.39 -23.68 3.62
C LEU A 595 3.27 -24.51 4.57
N THR A 596 2.91 -24.63 5.84
CA THR A 596 3.59 -25.52 6.81
C THR A 596 3.70 -26.93 6.23
N ARG A 597 2.60 -27.42 5.66
CA ARG A 597 2.56 -28.78 5.11
C ARG A 597 3.41 -28.93 3.86
N ILE A 598 3.37 -27.96 2.95
CA ILE A 598 4.22 -27.96 1.74
C ILE A 598 5.70 -27.97 2.15
N ILE A 599 6.10 -27.07 3.04
CA ILE A 599 7.49 -26.92 3.50
C ILE A 599 7.96 -28.19 4.22
N HIS A 600 7.10 -28.79 5.06
CA HIS A 600 7.39 -30.07 5.69
C HIS A 600 7.70 -31.16 4.66
N ASN A 601 6.90 -31.25 3.59
CA ASN A 601 7.14 -32.22 2.52
C ASN A 601 8.46 -31.96 1.80
N CYS A 602 8.83 -30.69 1.55
CA CYS A 602 10.12 -30.34 0.99
C CYS A 602 11.28 -30.79 1.91
N CYS A 603 11.19 -30.54 3.22
CA CYS A 603 12.24 -30.91 4.18
C CYS A 603 12.35 -32.43 4.39
N GLU A 604 11.24 -33.13 4.55
CA GLU A 604 11.22 -34.56 4.83
C GLU A 604 11.58 -35.39 3.58
N HIS A 605 11.08 -34.99 2.41
CA HIS A 605 11.09 -35.83 1.21
C HIS A 605 11.80 -35.21 0.01
N GLY A 606 11.60 -33.92 -0.23
CA GLY A 606 12.24 -33.20 -1.35
C GLY A 606 13.76 -33.21 -1.23
N ILE A 607 14.29 -32.59 -0.17
CA ILE A 607 15.72 -32.43 0.05
C ILE A 607 16.37 -33.76 0.48
N GLU A 608 17.52 -34.10 -0.11
CA GLU A 608 18.30 -35.30 0.20
C GLU A 608 19.26 -35.06 1.39
N SER A 609 19.90 -36.13 1.90
CA SER A 609 20.92 -35.98 2.94
C SER A 609 22.24 -35.41 2.37
N PRO A 610 23.09 -34.75 3.19
CA PRO A 610 24.36 -34.16 2.72
C PRO A 610 25.23 -35.15 1.91
N GLY A 611 25.34 -36.39 2.38
CA GLY A 611 26.12 -37.43 1.70
C GLY A 611 25.52 -37.90 0.38
N GLN A 612 24.20 -37.82 0.21
CA GLN A 612 23.55 -38.11 -1.08
C GLN A 612 23.70 -36.94 -2.05
N ARG A 613 23.57 -35.69 -1.57
CA ARG A 613 23.77 -34.49 -2.39
C ARG A 613 25.18 -34.40 -2.97
N GLN A 614 26.20 -34.78 -2.19
CA GLN A 614 27.58 -34.87 -2.70
C GLN A 614 27.73 -35.91 -3.82
N LYS A 615 27.05 -37.05 -3.74
CA LYS A 615 27.06 -38.06 -4.81
C LYS A 615 26.39 -37.55 -6.08
N ASP A 616 25.32 -36.78 -5.91
CA ASP A 616 24.53 -36.23 -7.01
C ASP A 616 25.11 -34.90 -7.56
N GLN A 617 26.31 -34.50 -7.11
CA GLN A 617 27.02 -33.26 -7.49
C GLN A 617 26.23 -31.97 -7.19
N LYS A 618 25.45 -31.98 -6.11
CA LYS A 618 24.65 -30.84 -5.65
C LYS A 618 25.33 -30.18 -4.44
N PRO A 619 25.08 -28.88 -4.18
CA PRO A 619 25.55 -28.21 -2.97
C PRO A 619 25.13 -29.00 -1.72
N GLU A 620 25.99 -29.05 -0.70
CA GLU A 620 25.73 -29.83 0.52
C GLU A 620 24.44 -29.40 1.24
N THR A 621 24.16 -28.09 1.21
CA THR A 621 22.93 -27.49 1.73
C THR A 621 21.84 -27.52 0.66
N GLY A 622 20.66 -28.03 1.01
CA GLY A 622 19.46 -27.96 0.17
C GLY A 622 18.75 -26.63 0.29
N MET A 623 18.21 -26.14 -0.83
CA MET A 623 17.61 -24.82 -0.93
C MET A 623 16.11 -24.92 -1.17
N ILE A 624 15.33 -24.15 -0.40
CA ILE A 624 13.90 -23.90 -0.62
C ILE A 624 13.72 -22.41 -0.91
N GLU A 625 13.18 -22.03 -2.06
CA GLU A 625 12.86 -20.65 -2.42
C GLU A 625 11.34 -20.43 -2.44
N VAL A 626 10.85 -19.39 -1.76
CA VAL A 626 9.45 -18.97 -1.80
C VAL A 626 9.36 -17.61 -2.49
N HIS A 627 8.72 -17.54 -3.65
CA HIS A 627 8.51 -16.27 -4.36
C HIS A 627 7.04 -15.85 -4.31
N ALA A 628 6.80 -14.62 -3.89
CA ALA A 628 5.49 -13.99 -3.89
C ALA A 628 5.47 -12.83 -4.91
N HIS A 629 4.46 -12.79 -5.78
CA HIS A 629 4.25 -11.66 -6.68
C HIS A 629 2.77 -11.43 -6.97
N LYS A 630 2.41 -10.18 -7.27
CA LYS A 630 1.06 -9.77 -7.68
C LYS A 630 0.97 -9.78 -9.21
N LYS A 631 0.01 -10.51 -9.76
CA LYS A 631 -0.27 -10.53 -11.21
C LYS A 631 -1.77 -10.58 -11.45
N GLY A 632 -2.29 -9.66 -12.26
CA GLY A 632 -3.71 -9.65 -12.64
C GLY A 632 -4.70 -9.56 -11.47
N GLY A 633 -4.35 -8.86 -10.38
CA GLY A 633 -5.23 -8.77 -9.19
C GLY A 633 -5.26 -10.05 -8.34
N GLN A 634 -4.35 -11.00 -8.57
CA GLN A 634 -4.18 -12.21 -7.79
C GLN A 634 -2.78 -12.28 -7.16
N LEU A 635 -2.71 -12.95 -6.00
CA LEU A 635 -1.48 -13.35 -5.35
C LEU A 635 -0.97 -14.65 -5.99
N HIS A 636 0.21 -14.60 -6.56
CA HIS A 636 0.93 -15.78 -7.06
C HIS A 636 2.06 -16.12 -6.10
N LEU A 637 2.01 -17.32 -5.50
CA LEU A 637 3.08 -17.87 -4.68
C LEU A 637 3.71 -19.05 -5.40
N SER A 638 5.04 -19.11 -5.47
CA SER A 638 5.76 -20.30 -5.94
C SER A 638 6.72 -20.79 -4.87
N ILE A 639 6.61 -22.05 -4.47
CA ILE A 639 7.48 -22.71 -3.50
C ILE A 639 8.32 -23.73 -4.25
N GLN A 640 9.61 -23.46 -4.37
CA GLN A 640 10.57 -24.27 -5.12
C GLN A 640 11.58 -24.91 -4.18
N ASP A 641 11.86 -26.20 -4.34
CA ASP A 641 13.01 -26.88 -3.75
C ASP A 641 14.00 -27.32 -4.82
N ASP A 642 15.27 -27.44 -4.45
CA ASP A 642 16.33 -28.00 -5.28
C ASP A 642 16.59 -29.49 -4.99
N GLY A 643 15.58 -30.20 -4.49
CA GLY A 643 15.70 -31.57 -4.01
C GLY A 643 15.75 -32.62 -5.13
N ARG A 644 15.41 -33.85 -4.78
CA ARG A 644 15.47 -34.99 -5.72
C ARG A 644 14.42 -34.91 -6.84
N GLY A 645 13.46 -33.98 -6.70
CA GLY A 645 12.26 -33.91 -7.52
C GLY A 645 11.34 -35.11 -7.30
N ILE A 646 10.29 -35.18 -8.10
CA ILE A 646 9.33 -36.28 -8.08
C ILE A 646 9.54 -37.08 -9.35
N ASP A 647 9.84 -38.37 -9.20
CA ASP A 647 9.95 -39.28 -10.33
C ASP A 647 8.55 -39.66 -10.85
N PRO A 648 8.18 -39.27 -12.09
CA PRO A 648 6.88 -39.61 -12.66
C PRO A 648 6.65 -41.12 -12.74
N GLN A 649 7.71 -41.93 -12.92
CA GLN A 649 7.56 -43.37 -13.03
C GLN A 649 7.07 -44.00 -11.72
N THR A 650 7.52 -43.46 -10.59
CA THR A 650 7.07 -43.92 -9.28
C THR A 650 5.58 -43.58 -9.05
N ILE A 651 5.10 -42.43 -9.54
CA ILE A 651 3.67 -42.07 -9.51
C ILE A 651 2.86 -43.02 -10.38
N ILE A 652 3.31 -43.29 -11.60
CA ILE A 652 2.65 -44.21 -12.55
C ILE A 652 2.50 -45.59 -11.90
N ASN A 653 3.58 -46.14 -11.36
CA ASN A 653 3.57 -47.46 -10.71
C ASN A 653 2.60 -47.50 -9.52
N THR A 654 2.59 -46.45 -8.69
CA THR A 654 1.70 -46.32 -7.52
C THR A 654 0.23 -46.17 -7.95
N ALA A 655 -0.04 -45.44 -9.03
CA ALA A 655 -1.38 -45.26 -9.58
C ALA A 655 -1.96 -46.55 -10.14
N VAL A 656 -1.13 -47.37 -10.82
CA VAL A 656 -1.51 -48.70 -11.32
C VAL A 656 -1.75 -49.67 -10.16
N GLN A 657 -0.86 -49.72 -9.18
CA GLN A 657 -0.98 -50.60 -8.01
C GLN A 657 -2.25 -50.30 -7.19
N ASN A 658 -2.55 -49.01 -6.97
CA ASN A 658 -3.74 -48.57 -6.26
C ASN A 658 -5.02 -48.56 -7.13
N LYS A 659 -4.95 -49.03 -8.38
CA LYS A 659 -6.06 -49.07 -9.35
C LYS A 659 -6.73 -47.71 -9.58
N ILE A 660 -5.95 -46.63 -9.50
CA ILE A 660 -6.43 -45.26 -9.73
C ILE A 660 -6.59 -45.03 -11.24
N LYS A 661 -5.64 -45.52 -12.05
CA LYS A 661 -5.61 -45.46 -13.51
C LYS A 661 -4.94 -46.70 -14.10
N THR A 662 -5.31 -47.06 -15.33
CA THR A 662 -4.67 -48.14 -16.09
C THR A 662 -3.34 -47.68 -16.71
N GLY A 663 -2.45 -48.61 -17.03
CA GLY A 663 -1.15 -48.28 -17.66
C GLY A 663 -1.31 -47.55 -19.00
N GLU A 664 -2.30 -47.96 -19.80
CA GLU A 664 -2.63 -47.34 -21.09
C GLU A 664 -3.17 -45.91 -20.95
N GLU A 665 -3.93 -45.61 -19.88
CA GLU A 665 -4.35 -44.24 -19.58
C GLU A 665 -3.18 -43.35 -19.14
N LEU A 666 -2.20 -43.90 -18.42
CA LEU A 666 -1.06 -43.15 -17.88
C LEU A 666 0.00 -42.84 -18.95
N GLU A 667 0.19 -43.72 -19.93
CA GLU A 667 1.08 -43.47 -21.09
C GLU A 667 0.62 -42.27 -21.93
N ASN A 668 -0.66 -41.96 -21.85
CA ASN A 668 -1.33 -40.92 -22.62
C ASN A 668 -1.47 -39.58 -21.87
N MET A 669 -1.08 -39.53 -20.60
CA MET A 669 -1.12 -38.31 -19.79
C MET A 669 0.17 -37.50 -19.95
N SER A 670 0.02 -36.19 -19.96
CA SER A 670 1.15 -35.27 -19.86
C SER A 670 1.82 -35.35 -18.49
N LYS A 671 3.07 -34.89 -18.41
CA LYS A 671 3.85 -34.89 -17.16
C LYS A 671 3.13 -34.16 -16.02
N ASN A 672 2.46 -33.04 -16.32
CA ASN A 672 1.78 -32.23 -15.32
C ASN A 672 0.52 -32.93 -14.79
N GLU A 673 -0.21 -33.63 -15.65
CA GLU A 673 -1.37 -34.44 -15.25
C GLU A 673 -0.95 -35.63 -14.38
N ILE A 674 0.19 -36.26 -14.68
CA ILE A 674 0.74 -37.35 -13.85
C ILE A 674 1.12 -36.80 -12.47
N LEU A 675 1.80 -35.66 -12.39
CA LEU A 675 2.15 -35.01 -11.12
C LEU A 675 0.91 -34.62 -10.29
N ALA A 676 -0.16 -34.16 -10.94
CA ALA A 676 -1.41 -33.78 -10.28
C ALA A 676 -2.08 -34.95 -9.53
N LEU A 677 -1.82 -36.21 -9.91
CA LEU A 677 -2.38 -37.40 -9.25
C LEU A 677 -2.01 -37.50 -7.76
N ILE A 678 -0.86 -36.95 -7.36
CA ILE A 678 -0.39 -36.96 -5.96
C ILE A 678 -1.35 -36.20 -5.02
N MET A 679 -2.10 -35.23 -5.55
CA MET A 679 -3.03 -34.42 -4.76
C MET A 679 -4.41 -35.07 -4.59
N ARG A 680 -4.63 -36.28 -5.12
CA ARG A 680 -5.92 -36.95 -5.00
C ARG A 680 -6.10 -37.61 -3.62
N PRO A 681 -7.34 -37.63 -3.07
CA PRO A 681 -7.63 -38.25 -1.78
C PRO A 681 -7.40 -39.77 -1.74
N ASP A 682 -7.56 -40.45 -2.88
CA ASP A 682 -7.32 -41.88 -3.06
C ASP A 682 -5.84 -42.23 -3.28
N PHE A 683 -4.98 -41.23 -3.50
CA PHE A 683 -3.55 -41.44 -3.67
C PHE A 683 -2.86 -41.65 -2.30
N SER A 684 -2.39 -42.87 -2.08
CA SER A 684 -1.72 -43.31 -0.85
C SER A 684 -0.21 -43.16 -0.99
N CYS A 685 0.39 -42.10 -0.43
CA CYS A 685 1.86 -41.96 -0.38
C CYS A 685 2.56 -42.95 0.58
N GLY A 686 1.87 -44.01 1.03
CA GLY A 686 2.38 -44.96 2.03
C GLY A 686 3.63 -45.73 1.61
N ASP A 687 3.93 -45.82 0.31
CA ASP A 687 5.15 -46.49 -0.19
C ASP A 687 6.33 -45.52 -0.41
N PHE A 688 6.10 -44.20 -0.43
CA PHE A 688 7.17 -43.21 -0.52
C PHE A 688 7.77 -42.88 0.86
N PHE A 689 7.00 -43.02 1.94
CA PHE A 689 7.27 -42.40 3.24
C PHE A 689 7.20 -43.41 4.38
N LYS A 690 8.21 -44.30 4.46
CA LYS A 690 8.48 -45.09 5.68
C LYS A 690 9.55 -44.39 6.51
N THR A 691 9.15 -43.64 7.54
CA THR A 691 9.90 -43.60 8.81
C THR A 691 8.99 -43.33 10.02
N SER A 692 9.54 -43.73 11.15
CA SER A 692 8.97 -44.07 12.46
C SER A 692 8.50 -42.89 13.34
N SER A 693 7.52 -43.23 14.20
CA SER A 693 7.10 -42.59 15.47
C SER A 693 6.57 -41.15 15.39
N ASP A 694 5.26 -40.99 15.20
CA ASP A 694 4.35 -40.58 16.28
C ASP A 694 2.88 -40.71 15.85
N ASN A 695 2.06 -41.27 16.75
CA ASN A 695 0.62 -41.47 16.56
C ASN A 695 -0.13 -40.17 16.82
N ASN A 696 -0.33 -39.32 15.80
CA ASN A 696 -1.52 -38.48 15.64
C ASN A 696 -1.44 -37.63 14.37
N THR A 697 -2.06 -38.08 13.27
CA THR A 697 -2.84 -37.25 12.32
C THR A 697 -3.28 -38.10 11.13
N ARG A 698 -4.52 -38.58 11.17
CA ARG A 698 -5.21 -39.15 10.01
C ARG A 698 -5.61 -38.01 9.06
N GLY A 699 -4.93 -37.91 7.91
CA GLY A 699 -5.31 -37.02 6.79
C GLY A 699 -4.10 -36.66 5.92
N ARG A 700 -3.96 -37.32 4.77
CA ARG A 700 -2.77 -37.34 3.90
C ARG A 700 -2.44 -35.97 3.29
N GLY A 701 -1.14 -35.65 3.21
CA GLY A 701 -0.59 -34.30 3.24
C GLY A 701 -0.95 -33.32 2.12
N LEU A 702 -1.09 -33.75 0.85
CA LEU A 702 -1.29 -32.81 -0.28
C LEU A 702 -2.76 -32.58 -0.67
N ASP A 703 -3.68 -33.54 -0.42
CA ASP A 703 -5.13 -33.31 -0.62
C ASP A 703 -5.69 -32.29 0.39
N LEU A 704 -5.20 -32.31 1.64
CA LEU A 704 -5.58 -31.31 2.63
C LEU A 704 -5.09 -29.91 2.24
N VAL A 705 -3.87 -29.80 1.72
CA VAL A 705 -3.32 -28.54 1.21
C VAL A 705 -4.19 -28.00 0.08
N ARG A 706 -4.52 -28.85 -0.90
CA ARG A 706 -5.41 -28.49 -2.01
C ARG A 706 -6.76 -27.96 -1.52
N LYS A 707 -7.44 -28.70 -0.62
CA LYS A 707 -8.72 -28.28 -0.04
C LYS A 707 -8.63 -26.95 0.72
N ASN A 708 -7.53 -26.72 1.44
CA ASN A 708 -7.32 -25.46 2.15
C ASN A 708 -7.13 -24.28 1.20
N ILE A 709 -6.43 -24.49 0.08
CA ILE A 709 -6.23 -23.47 -0.96
C ILE A 709 -7.53 -23.19 -1.73
N GLU A 710 -8.30 -24.24 -2.06
CA GLU A 710 -9.60 -24.11 -2.72
C GLU A 710 -10.61 -23.36 -1.84
N LYS A 711 -10.62 -23.59 -0.52
CA LYS A 711 -11.43 -22.81 0.44
C LYS A 711 -11.14 -21.30 0.42
N LEU A 712 -9.94 -20.92 0.03
CA LEU A 712 -9.53 -19.52 -0.14
C LEU A 712 -9.80 -19.00 -1.56
N ASN A 713 -10.59 -19.74 -2.36
CA ASN A 713 -10.85 -19.49 -3.78
C ASN A 713 -9.56 -19.43 -4.62
N GLY A 714 -8.55 -20.21 -4.22
CA GLY A 714 -7.29 -20.33 -4.92
C GLY A 714 -7.14 -21.62 -5.73
N THR A 715 -6.07 -21.68 -6.52
CA THR A 715 -5.68 -22.86 -7.30
C THR A 715 -4.25 -23.28 -6.98
N ILE A 716 -3.97 -24.59 -7.03
CA ILE A 716 -2.63 -25.18 -6.80
C ILE A 716 -2.19 -25.99 -8.03
N THR A 717 -0.94 -25.83 -8.46
CA THR A 717 -0.30 -26.65 -9.50
C THR A 717 1.11 -27.07 -9.07
N ILE A 718 1.61 -28.20 -9.61
CA ILE A 718 2.92 -28.76 -9.26
C ILE A 718 3.72 -29.02 -10.54
N ASP A 719 4.94 -28.51 -10.58
CA ASP A 719 5.93 -28.78 -11.63
C ASP A 719 7.18 -29.41 -10.99
N SER A 720 7.64 -30.56 -11.47
CA SER A 720 8.78 -31.26 -10.87
C SER A 720 9.66 -31.93 -11.90
N GLN A 721 10.97 -31.94 -11.66
CA GLN A 721 11.96 -32.64 -12.48
C GLN A 721 12.89 -33.49 -11.60
N PRO A 722 13.09 -34.78 -11.93
CA PRO A 722 14.06 -35.62 -11.21
C PRO A 722 15.43 -34.98 -11.15
N LEU A 723 16.06 -35.05 -9.97
CA LEU A 723 17.37 -34.48 -9.62
C LEU A 723 17.47 -32.94 -9.67
N LYS A 724 16.42 -32.23 -10.09
CA LYS A 724 16.38 -30.76 -10.18
C LYS A 724 15.43 -30.10 -9.17
N GLY A 725 14.55 -30.88 -8.56
CA GLY A 725 13.64 -30.43 -7.50
C GLY A 725 12.20 -30.25 -7.94
N THR A 726 11.39 -29.64 -7.07
CA THR A 726 9.94 -29.46 -7.26
C THR A 726 9.54 -28.01 -7.04
N CYS A 727 8.61 -27.50 -7.85
CA CYS A 727 8.00 -26.19 -7.72
C CYS A 727 6.48 -26.33 -7.57
N ILE A 728 5.91 -25.76 -6.52
CA ILE A 728 4.47 -25.71 -6.28
C ILE A 728 4.01 -24.27 -6.48
N HIS A 729 3.04 -24.07 -7.37
CA HIS A 729 2.45 -22.77 -7.64
C HIS A 729 1.06 -22.67 -6.98
N LEU A 730 0.84 -21.62 -6.21
CA LEU A 730 -0.46 -21.25 -5.64
C LEU A 730 -0.91 -19.93 -6.27
N ARG A 731 -2.20 -19.83 -6.60
CA ARG A 731 -2.84 -18.58 -7.04
C ARG A 731 -4.01 -18.31 -6.13
N LEU A 732 -4.07 -17.13 -5.52
CA LEU A 732 -5.09 -16.74 -4.53
C LEU A 732 -5.65 -15.36 -4.90
N PRO A 733 -6.92 -15.06 -4.60
CA PRO A 733 -7.45 -13.69 -4.74
C PRO A 733 -6.73 -12.75 -3.74
N LEU A 734 -6.79 -11.44 -3.98
CA LEU A 734 -6.21 -10.46 -3.03
C LEU A 734 -7.13 -10.16 -1.84
N THR A 735 -8.43 -10.44 -1.94
CA THR A 735 -9.41 -10.29 -0.85
C THR A 735 -10.48 -11.38 -0.91
N LEU A 736 -11.04 -11.75 0.25
CA LEU A 736 -12.09 -12.77 0.39
C LEU A 736 -13.50 -12.18 0.49
N ALA A 737 -13.65 -10.89 0.78
CA ALA A 737 -14.95 -10.31 1.13
C ALA A 737 -15.81 -9.94 -0.09
N ILE A 738 -15.20 -9.56 -1.20
CA ILE A 738 -15.90 -9.08 -2.40
C ILE A 738 -15.32 -9.79 -3.62
N ILE A 739 -16.18 -10.45 -4.40
CA ILE A 739 -15.77 -11.20 -5.59
C ILE A 739 -16.55 -10.67 -6.81
N PRO A 740 -15.88 -10.40 -7.94
CA PRO A 740 -16.56 -10.12 -9.19
C PRO A 740 -17.15 -11.42 -9.76
N CYS A 741 -18.45 -11.41 -10.01
CA CYS A 741 -19.20 -12.56 -10.49
C CYS A 741 -20.06 -12.23 -11.70
N LEU A 742 -20.22 -13.20 -12.59
CA LEU A 742 -21.29 -13.20 -13.57
C LEU A 742 -22.56 -13.77 -12.93
N ILE A 743 -23.61 -12.95 -12.88
CA ILE A 743 -24.92 -13.37 -12.40
C ILE A 743 -25.67 -14.06 -13.53
N VAL A 744 -26.05 -15.30 -13.27
CA VAL A 744 -26.83 -16.15 -14.18
C VAL A 744 -28.13 -16.56 -13.49
N ALA A 745 -29.22 -16.60 -14.23
CA ALA A 745 -30.50 -17.09 -13.73
C ALA A 745 -30.77 -18.49 -14.29
N VAL A 746 -31.28 -19.36 -13.41
CA VAL A 746 -31.86 -20.65 -13.76
C VAL A 746 -33.24 -20.70 -13.11
N ARG A 747 -34.28 -20.82 -13.95
CA ARG A 747 -35.67 -20.60 -13.57
C ARG A 747 -35.84 -19.24 -12.88
N ASP A 748 -36.38 -19.22 -11.67
CA ASP A 748 -36.64 -18.03 -10.87
C ASP A 748 -35.49 -17.67 -9.90
N TYR A 749 -34.37 -18.42 -9.94
CA TYR A 749 -33.26 -18.27 -8.99
C TYR A 749 -32.00 -17.72 -9.66
N ASN A 750 -31.33 -16.80 -8.98
CA ASN A 750 -30.06 -16.22 -9.40
C ASN A 750 -28.89 -16.96 -8.76
N TYR A 751 -27.86 -17.20 -9.55
CA TYR A 751 -26.60 -17.82 -9.17
C TYR A 751 -25.44 -16.96 -9.61
N ALA A 752 -24.35 -16.98 -8.85
CA ALA A 752 -23.15 -16.22 -9.13
C ALA A 752 -22.04 -17.15 -9.61
N VAL A 753 -21.51 -16.91 -10.81
CA VAL A 753 -20.33 -17.60 -11.35
C VAL A 753 -19.12 -16.70 -11.12
N PRO A 754 -18.09 -17.12 -10.36
CA PRO A 754 -16.86 -16.34 -10.21
C PRO A 754 -16.24 -16.00 -11.56
N GLN A 755 -15.92 -14.72 -11.79
CA GLN A 755 -15.36 -14.28 -13.06
C GLN A 755 -13.96 -14.86 -13.31
N THR A 756 -13.24 -15.21 -12.24
CA THR A 756 -11.94 -15.90 -12.32
C THR A 756 -12.02 -17.28 -12.98
N ALA A 757 -13.17 -17.94 -12.89
CA ALA A 757 -13.41 -19.23 -13.52
C ALA A 757 -14.07 -19.11 -14.91
N LEU A 758 -14.44 -17.90 -15.34
CA LEU A 758 -15.14 -17.64 -16.60
C LEU A 758 -14.13 -17.30 -17.72
N GLU A 759 -14.11 -18.10 -18.79
CA GLU A 759 -13.30 -17.79 -19.99
C GLU A 759 -14.08 -16.95 -21.00
N GLU A 760 -15.28 -17.39 -21.37
CA GLU A 760 -16.13 -16.71 -22.36
C GLU A 760 -17.60 -17.10 -22.21
N LEU A 761 -18.49 -16.25 -22.74
CA LEU A 761 -19.93 -16.52 -22.83
C LEU A 761 -20.31 -16.81 -24.28
N VAL A 762 -21.05 -17.90 -24.48
CA VAL A 762 -21.49 -18.33 -25.81
C VAL A 762 -23.00 -18.44 -25.83
N CYS A 763 -23.63 -17.79 -26.81
CA CYS A 763 -25.05 -17.92 -27.09
C CYS A 763 -25.24 -18.57 -28.46
N LEU A 764 -26.07 -19.61 -28.52
CA LEU A 764 -26.44 -20.32 -29.74
C LEU A 764 -27.91 -20.04 -30.05
N TYR A 765 -28.22 -19.81 -31.32
CA TYR A 765 -29.58 -19.57 -31.81
C TYR A 765 -30.07 -20.71 -32.71
N ASP A 766 -31.33 -21.10 -32.52
CA ASP A 766 -32.23 -21.96 -33.31
C ASP A 766 -31.65 -23.08 -34.20
N GLU A 767 -30.85 -22.80 -35.23
CA GLU A 767 -30.41 -23.81 -36.21
C GLU A 767 -29.10 -24.55 -35.86
N ASP A 768 -28.31 -24.01 -34.94
CA ASP A 768 -26.98 -24.51 -34.59
C ASP A 768 -26.95 -25.48 -33.40
N ILE A 769 -27.99 -25.47 -32.56
CA ILE A 769 -28.01 -26.17 -31.27
C ILE A 769 -27.97 -27.69 -31.45
N HIS A 770 -28.79 -28.24 -32.35
CA HIS A 770 -28.87 -29.69 -32.59
C HIS A 770 -27.79 -30.23 -33.54
N LYS A 771 -27.13 -29.38 -34.33
CA LYS A 771 -26.06 -29.78 -35.25
C LYS A 771 -24.66 -29.71 -34.62
N LYS A 772 -24.45 -28.85 -33.62
CA LYS A 772 -23.14 -28.62 -33.00
C LYS A 772 -22.96 -29.27 -31.63
N ILE A 773 -24.04 -29.67 -30.97
CA ILE A 773 -23.98 -30.45 -29.72
C ILE A 773 -24.05 -31.94 -30.07
N GLU A 774 -22.90 -32.60 -30.02
CA GLU A 774 -22.74 -34.03 -30.26
C GLU A 774 -22.90 -34.79 -28.92
N GLN A 775 -23.64 -35.90 -28.90
CA GLN A 775 -23.78 -36.73 -27.70
C GLN A 775 -22.74 -37.86 -27.72
N ALA A 776 -21.86 -37.90 -26.71
CA ALA A 776 -20.86 -38.95 -26.55
C ALA A 776 -21.09 -39.67 -25.21
N GLY A 777 -21.68 -40.87 -25.27
CA GLY A 777 -22.08 -41.62 -24.09
C GLY A 777 -23.18 -40.88 -23.31
N SER A 778 -22.96 -40.63 -22.01
CA SER A 778 -23.90 -39.90 -21.14
C SER A 778 -23.70 -38.37 -21.14
N HIS A 779 -22.76 -37.84 -21.93
CA HIS A 779 -22.40 -36.43 -21.89
C HIS A 779 -22.69 -35.75 -23.23
N ASN A 780 -23.18 -34.52 -23.16
CA ASN A 780 -23.32 -33.64 -24.31
C ASN A 780 -21.99 -32.92 -24.52
N LEU A 781 -21.49 -32.85 -25.75
CA LEU A 781 -20.25 -32.19 -26.13
C LEU A 781 -20.55 -31.09 -27.16
N TYR A 782 -19.91 -29.94 -27.03
CA TYR A 782 -19.96 -28.86 -28.01
C TYR A 782 -18.58 -28.62 -28.60
N ARG A 783 -18.46 -28.53 -29.93
CA ARG A 783 -17.16 -28.27 -30.57
C ARG A 783 -16.90 -26.76 -30.66
N LEU A 784 -16.11 -26.24 -29.72
CA LEU A 784 -15.69 -24.84 -29.66
C LEU A 784 -14.26 -24.70 -30.20
N ARG A 785 -14.09 -24.01 -31.33
CA ARG A 785 -12.78 -23.79 -31.99
C ARG A 785 -11.96 -25.09 -32.18
N LYS A 786 -12.61 -26.15 -32.70
CA LYS A 786 -12.06 -27.50 -32.92
C LYS A 786 -11.75 -28.31 -31.63
N GLN A 787 -11.96 -27.76 -30.43
CA GLN A 787 -11.86 -28.49 -29.17
C GLN A 787 -13.24 -28.97 -28.70
N LEU A 788 -13.31 -30.19 -28.18
CA LEU A 788 -14.53 -30.74 -27.59
C LEU A 788 -14.71 -30.18 -26.18
N LEU A 789 -15.85 -29.53 -25.95
CA LEU A 789 -16.23 -28.93 -24.68
C LEU A 789 -17.40 -29.71 -24.07
N PRO A 790 -17.22 -30.40 -22.93
CA PRO A 790 -18.33 -31.01 -22.21
C PRO A 790 -19.37 -29.98 -21.81
N MET A 791 -20.65 -30.32 -21.94
CA MET A 791 -21.76 -29.43 -21.67
C MET A 791 -22.55 -29.93 -20.46
N ILE A 792 -22.60 -29.11 -19.41
CA ILE A 792 -23.38 -29.36 -18.20
C ILE A 792 -24.52 -28.37 -18.15
N ARG A 793 -25.73 -28.82 -17.87
CA ARG A 793 -26.82 -27.92 -17.53
C ARG A 793 -26.85 -27.70 -16.05
N LEU A 794 -26.84 -26.43 -15.64
CA LEU A 794 -26.89 -26.08 -14.21
C LEU A 794 -28.16 -26.63 -13.55
N THR A 795 -29.30 -26.63 -14.25
CA THR A 795 -30.55 -27.25 -13.78
C THR A 795 -30.41 -28.73 -13.43
N ASP A 796 -29.69 -29.51 -14.25
CA ASP A 796 -29.53 -30.95 -14.04
C ASP A 796 -28.68 -31.24 -12.78
N VAL A 797 -27.69 -30.38 -12.52
CA VAL A 797 -26.83 -30.43 -11.33
C VAL A 797 -27.64 -30.10 -10.07
N LEU A 798 -28.56 -29.13 -10.16
CA LEU A 798 -29.37 -28.68 -9.01
C LEU A 798 -30.51 -29.65 -8.66
N GLU A 799 -31.10 -30.32 -9.65
CA GLU A 799 -32.33 -31.12 -9.48
C GLU A 799 -32.10 -32.63 -9.51
N ASN A 800 -30.87 -33.07 -9.78
CA ASN A 800 -30.50 -34.49 -9.87
C ASN A 800 -31.41 -35.28 -10.84
N GLN A 801 -31.84 -34.63 -11.94
CA GLN A 801 -32.62 -35.23 -13.03
C GLN A 801 -31.86 -35.09 -14.34
N VAL A 802 -31.71 -36.20 -15.08
CA VAL A 802 -30.82 -36.34 -16.25
C VAL A 802 -31.58 -36.14 -17.58
N SER A 803 -32.62 -35.32 -17.63
CA SER A 803 -33.42 -35.16 -18.86
C SER A 803 -33.06 -33.88 -19.62
N PHE A 804 -32.23 -34.01 -20.66
CA PHE A 804 -31.99 -32.92 -21.61
C PHE A 804 -33.21 -32.74 -22.53
N GLN A 805 -34.11 -31.81 -22.19
CA GLN A 805 -35.15 -31.33 -23.10
C GLN A 805 -35.08 -29.80 -23.20
N ASN A 806 -34.49 -29.29 -24.28
CA ASN A 806 -34.54 -27.86 -24.59
C ASN A 806 -35.89 -27.51 -25.22
N LYS A 807 -36.67 -26.63 -24.56
CA LYS A 807 -37.89 -26.02 -25.12
C LYS A 807 -37.67 -24.57 -25.60
N SER A 808 -36.44 -24.06 -25.56
CA SER A 808 -36.11 -22.67 -25.90
C SER A 808 -35.33 -22.57 -27.22
N ASN A 809 -35.62 -21.51 -27.98
CA ASN A 809 -35.03 -21.15 -29.27
C ASN A 809 -33.57 -20.64 -29.21
N SER A 810 -33.03 -20.48 -28.00
CA SER A 810 -31.65 -20.09 -27.77
C SER A 810 -31.04 -20.84 -26.60
N LEU A 811 -29.78 -21.23 -26.72
CA LEU A 811 -29.00 -21.88 -25.66
C LEU A 811 -27.80 -21.01 -25.30
N THR A 812 -27.76 -20.54 -24.06
CA THR A 812 -26.66 -19.75 -23.53
C THR A 812 -25.85 -20.59 -22.56
N PHE A 813 -24.53 -20.54 -22.68
CA PHE A 813 -23.64 -21.20 -21.73
C PHE A 813 -22.38 -20.38 -21.44
N ALA A 814 -21.92 -20.49 -20.20
CA ALA A 814 -20.64 -19.96 -19.74
C ALA A 814 -19.57 -21.03 -19.95
N VAL A 815 -18.50 -20.70 -20.67
CA VAL A 815 -17.31 -21.55 -20.73
C VAL A 815 -16.52 -21.29 -19.45
N VAL A 816 -16.46 -22.32 -18.60
CA VAL A 816 -15.80 -22.24 -17.30
C VAL A 816 -14.60 -23.17 -17.25
N LYS A 817 -13.55 -22.71 -16.56
CA LYS A 817 -12.30 -23.45 -16.40
C LYS A 817 -11.89 -23.47 -14.93
N THR A 818 -11.55 -24.66 -14.45
CA THR A 818 -10.96 -24.89 -13.13
C THR A 818 -9.83 -25.91 -13.23
N GLY A 819 -8.61 -25.53 -12.88
CA GLY A 819 -7.41 -26.33 -13.14
C GLY A 819 -7.31 -26.71 -14.63
N ASP A 820 -7.23 -28.02 -14.90
CA ASP A 820 -7.19 -28.59 -16.25
C ASP A 820 -8.60 -28.94 -16.79
N LEU A 821 -9.65 -28.83 -15.96
CA LEU A 821 -11.02 -29.12 -16.33
C LEU A 821 -11.66 -27.88 -16.99
N ARG A 822 -12.19 -28.09 -18.19
CA ARG A 822 -12.84 -27.05 -19.01
C ARG A 822 -14.18 -27.57 -19.51
N PHE A 823 -15.27 -26.85 -19.27
CA PHE A 823 -16.61 -27.26 -19.69
C PHE A 823 -17.53 -26.05 -19.91
N GLY A 824 -18.63 -26.27 -20.65
CA GLY A 824 -19.70 -25.30 -20.85
C GLY A 824 -20.80 -25.51 -19.82
N LEU A 825 -21.09 -24.50 -19.01
CA LEU A 825 -22.18 -24.45 -18.06
C LEU A 825 -23.39 -23.76 -18.70
N ILE A 826 -24.40 -24.54 -19.09
CA ILE A 826 -25.65 -24.05 -19.67
C ILE A 826 -26.50 -23.42 -18.59
N VAL A 827 -26.98 -22.21 -18.88
CA VAL A 827 -27.82 -21.38 -18.01
C VAL A 827 -29.02 -20.87 -18.80
N ASP A 828 -30.12 -20.54 -18.12
CA ASP A 828 -31.33 -20.07 -18.80
C ASP A 828 -31.18 -18.63 -19.28
N LYS A 829 -30.59 -17.77 -18.44
CA LYS A 829 -30.38 -16.36 -18.74
C LYS A 829 -29.11 -15.84 -18.09
N VAL A 830 -28.40 -14.95 -18.76
CA VAL A 830 -27.31 -14.15 -18.19
C VAL A 830 -27.87 -12.78 -17.83
N ILE A 831 -27.70 -12.36 -16.58
CA ILE A 831 -28.17 -11.06 -16.09
C ILE A 831 -27.09 -10.00 -16.35
N GLY A 832 -25.85 -10.28 -15.96
CA GLY A 832 -24.73 -9.34 -16.09
C GLY A 832 -23.63 -9.62 -15.08
N THR A 833 -22.62 -8.75 -15.02
CA THR A 833 -21.53 -8.83 -14.05
C THR A 833 -21.79 -7.93 -12.85
N GLU A 834 -21.62 -8.47 -11.65
CA GLU A 834 -21.77 -7.74 -10.39
C GLU A 834 -20.65 -8.09 -9.42
N GLU A 835 -20.21 -7.11 -8.65
CA GLU A 835 -19.39 -7.32 -7.47
C GLU A 835 -20.30 -7.67 -6.30
N ILE A 836 -20.08 -8.85 -5.72
CA ILE A 836 -20.93 -9.38 -4.66
C ILE A 836 -20.14 -9.57 -3.37
N VAL A 837 -20.77 -9.24 -2.25
CA VAL A 837 -20.22 -9.47 -0.92
C VAL A 837 -20.45 -10.93 -0.53
N VAL A 838 -19.36 -11.65 -0.29
CA VAL A 838 -19.40 -13.07 0.06
C VAL A 838 -19.75 -13.24 1.53
N LYS A 839 -20.82 -13.97 1.80
CA LYS A 839 -21.22 -14.41 3.14
C LYS A 839 -20.92 -15.90 3.31
N PRO A 840 -20.31 -16.29 4.45
CA PRO A 840 -20.03 -17.69 4.74
C PRO A 840 -21.33 -18.49 4.79
N MET A 841 -21.27 -19.70 4.28
CA MET A 841 -22.42 -20.56 4.12
C MET A 841 -22.62 -21.45 5.35
N HIS A 842 -23.86 -21.80 5.64
CA HIS A 842 -24.15 -22.74 6.73
C HIS A 842 -23.55 -24.14 6.41
N PRO A 843 -22.94 -24.85 7.38
CA PRO A 843 -22.26 -26.14 7.16
C PRO A 843 -23.07 -27.17 6.35
N PHE A 844 -24.37 -27.32 6.61
CA PHE A 844 -25.24 -28.23 5.86
C PHE A 844 -25.33 -27.95 4.35
N VAL A 845 -25.21 -26.68 3.92
CA VAL A 845 -25.25 -26.31 2.50
C VAL A 845 -23.85 -26.45 1.89
N ALA A 846 -22.80 -26.18 2.68
CA ALA A 846 -21.42 -26.40 2.28
C ALA A 846 -21.13 -27.89 1.98
N ASP A 847 -21.76 -28.82 2.72
CA ASP A 847 -21.63 -30.26 2.50
C ASP A 847 -22.18 -30.75 1.14
N ILE A 848 -23.02 -29.95 0.46
CA ILE A 848 -23.52 -30.27 -0.90
C ILE A 848 -22.35 -30.25 -1.91
N GLY A 849 -21.34 -29.42 -1.67
CA GLY A 849 -20.09 -29.42 -2.43
C GLY A 849 -20.21 -28.88 -3.87
N ILE A 850 -21.23 -28.10 -4.19
CA ILE A 850 -21.41 -27.40 -5.48
C ILE A 850 -21.44 -25.86 -5.33
N TYR A 851 -21.30 -25.37 -4.10
CA TYR A 851 -21.34 -23.95 -3.76
C TYR A 851 -20.11 -23.59 -2.93
N CYS A 852 -19.50 -22.44 -3.20
CA CYS A 852 -18.36 -21.92 -2.41
C CYS A 852 -18.77 -20.81 -1.44
N GLY A 853 -19.92 -20.19 -1.63
CA GLY A 853 -20.42 -19.13 -0.75
C GLY A 853 -21.86 -18.70 -1.08
N SER A 854 -22.33 -17.68 -0.37
CA SER A 854 -23.60 -17.02 -0.64
C SER A 854 -23.41 -15.51 -0.71
N ALA A 855 -24.29 -14.80 -1.39
CA ALA A 855 -24.27 -13.35 -1.46
C ALA A 855 -25.68 -12.77 -1.44
N ILE A 856 -25.78 -11.49 -1.08
CA ILE A 856 -27.00 -10.70 -1.22
C ILE A 856 -26.81 -9.80 -2.44
N MET A 857 -27.78 -9.80 -3.34
CA MET A 857 -27.78 -8.99 -4.55
C MET A 857 -28.36 -7.59 -4.31
N GLY A 858 -28.17 -6.70 -5.28
CA GLY A 858 -28.75 -5.35 -5.25
C GLY A 858 -30.29 -5.34 -5.24
N ASP A 859 -30.99 -6.43 -5.55
CA ASP A 859 -32.46 -6.51 -5.41
C ASP A 859 -32.89 -7.06 -4.04
N GLY A 860 -31.94 -7.28 -3.12
CA GLY A 860 -32.15 -7.90 -1.81
C GLY A 860 -32.34 -9.41 -1.85
N ARG A 861 -32.31 -10.06 -3.02
CA ARG A 861 -32.39 -11.52 -3.13
C ARG A 861 -31.04 -12.14 -2.82
N ALA A 862 -31.07 -13.37 -2.31
CA ALA A 862 -29.86 -14.15 -2.11
C ALA A 862 -29.47 -14.87 -3.41
N ALA A 863 -28.18 -14.86 -3.72
CA ALA A 863 -27.58 -15.66 -4.78
C ALA A 863 -26.55 -16.62 -4.19
N LEU A 864 -26.55 -17.86 -4.67
CA LEU A 864 -25.51 -18.84 -4.30
C LEU A 864 -24.34 -18.73 -5.27
N ILE A 865 -23.12 -18.71 -4.73
CA ILE A 865 -21.89 -18.66 -5.51
C ILE A 865 -21.50 -20.08 -5.88
N LEU A 866 -21.42 -20.35 -7.18
CA LEU A 866 -21.16 -21.67 -7.73
C LEU A 866 -19.70 -22.06 -7.58
N ASP A 867 -19.46 -23.25 -7.03
CA ASP A 867 -18.17 -23.91 -7.07
C ASP A 867 -18.05 -24.69 -8.38
N VAL A 868 -17.32 -24.13 -9.35
CA VAL A 868 -17.11 -24.73 -10.68
C VAL A 868 -16.45 -26.11 -10.58
N GLU A 869 -15.55 -26.33 -9.63
CA GLU A 869 -14.90 -27.62 -9.43
C GLU A 869 -15.87 -28.61 -8.75
N GLY A 870 -16.58 -28.14 -7.74
CA GLY A 870 -17.65 -28.87 -7.08
C GLY A 870 -18.69 -29.39 -8.06
N ILE A 871 -19.14 -28.54 -8.98
CA ILE A 871 -20.06 -28.89 -10.07
C ILE A 871 -19.46 -29.97 -10.97
N ALA A 872 -18.21 -29.81 -11.43
CA ALA A 872 -17.55 -30.81 -12.29
C ALA A 872 -17.44 -32.19 -11.61
N ARG A 873 -17.14 -32.19 -10.30
CA ARG A 873 -17.05 -33.40 -9.47
C ARG A 873 -18.42 -34.05 -9.29
N TYR A 874 -19.45 -33.24 -9.00
CA TYR A 874 -20.83 -33.70 -8.82
C TYR A 874 -21.40 -34.31 -10.10
N SER A 875 -21.14 -33.69 -11.26
CA SER A 875 -21.56 -34.16 -12.57
C SER A 875 -20.75 -35.36 -13.10
N LYS A 876 -19.79 -35.88 -12.32
CA LYS A 876 -18.90 -37.00 -12.68
C LYS A 876 -18.18 -36.79 -14.02
N ILE A 877 -17.79 -35.56 -14.32
CA ILE A 877 -16.97 -35.29 -15.50
C ILE A 877 -15.56 -35.81 -15.23
N TYR A 878 -15.34 -37.05 -15.62
CA TYR A 878 -14.03 -37.67 -15.73
C TYR A 878 -13.80 -37.99 -17.21
N PHE A 879 -13.29 -37.01 -17.97
CA PHE A 879 -12.73 -37.28 -19.29
C PHE A 879 -11.21 -37.27 -19.19
N ASN A 880 -10.63 -38.46 -19.02
CA ASN A 880 -9.33 -38.75 -19.61
C ASN A 880 -9.63 -39.37 -20.97
N ALA A 881 -9.28 -38.69 -22.05
CA ALA A 881 -8.92 -39.36 -23.29
C ALA A 881 -7.73 -38.64 -23.93
N PRO A 882 -6.77 -39.39 -24.49
CA PRO A 882 -5.52 -38.87 -25.03
C PRO A 882 -5.76 -38.03 -26.27
N GLY A 883 -4.76 -37.24 -26.64
CA GLY A 883 -4.70 -36.52 -27.88
C GLY A 883 -5.22 -37.30 -29.08
N ILE A 884 -6.19 -36.72 -29.77
CA ILE A 884 -6.26 -36.89 -31.21
C ILE A 884 -5.02 -36.15 -31.74
N ASN A 885 -3.94 -36.91 -31.89
CA ASN A 885 -2.79 -36.52 -32.70
C ASN A 885 -3.30 -36.25 -34.12
N ALA A 886 -3.54 -34.97 -34.41
CA ALA A 886 -3.60 -34.44 -35.76
C ALA A 886 -2.40 -33.50 -35.98
N ASP A 887 -1.21 -33.94 -35.57
CA ASP A 887 0.06 -33.34 -35.95
C ASP A 887 0.95 -34.42 -36.57
N LYS A 888 0.57 -34.82 -37.78
CA LYS A 888 1.45 -35.25 -38.85
C LYS A 888 0.61 -35.20 -40.13
N ASP A 889 1.04 -34.32 -41.03
CA ASP A 889 0.48 -34.03 -42.35
C ASP A 889 -0.75 -33.11 -42.37
N ILE A 890 -0.49 -31.79 -42.38
CA ILE A 890 -0.55 -30.97 -43.61
C ILE A 890 -0.34 -29.50 -43.21
N LYS A 891 0.73 -28.92 -43.78
CA LYS A 891 0.98 -27.48 -43.86
C LYS A 891 -0.29 -26.72 -44.29
N LYS A 892 -0.82 -25.89 -43.40
CA LYS A 892 -1.41 -24.57 -43.68
C LYS A 892 -1.56 -23.83 -42.36
N ILE A 893 -0.82 -22.75 -42.20
CA ILE A 893 -1.01 -21.78 -41.13
C ILE A 893 -2.43 -21.21 -41.32
N GLU A 894 -3.36 -21.54 -40.43
CA GLU A 894 -4.63 -20.82 -40.31
C GLU A 894 -4.39 -19.67 -39.33
N HIS A 895 -4.45 -18.45 -39.85
CA HIS A 895 -4.10 -17.22 -39.15
C HIS A 895 -5.07 -16.93 -37.99
N GLU A 896 -4.55 -16.37 -36.88
CA GLU A 896 -5.38 -15.87 -35.79
C GLU A 896 -6.30 -14.76 -36.30
N LYS A 897 -7.62 -14.93 -36.12
CA LYS A 897 -8.61 -13.92 -36.48
C LYS A 897 -8.71 -12.86 -35.39
N ILE A 898 -8.43 -11.61 -35.71
CA ILE A 898 -8.68 -10.46 -34.84
C ILE A 898 -10.13 -10.00 -35.02
N SER A 899 -10.84 -9.78 -33.91
CA SER A 899 -12.18 -9.17 -33.94
C SER A 899 -12.09 -7.65 -34.16
N VAL A 900 -12.76 -7.16 -35.20
CA VAL A 900 -12.78 -5.75 -35.60
C VAL A 900 -14.21 -5.21 -35.62
N LEU A 901 -14.37 -3.95 -35.21
CA LEU A 901 -15.61 -3.19 -35.34
C LEU A 901 -15.69 -2.61 -36.75
N LEU A 902 -16.73 -3.00 -37.49
CA LEU A 902 -17.07 -2.42 -38.79
C LEU A 902 -17.99 -1.22 -38.62
N PHE A 903 -17.67 -0.12 -39.31
CA PHE A 903 -18.43 1.12 -39.23
C PHE A 903 -18.39 1.93 -40.53
N LYS A 904 -19.25 2.95 -40.61
CA LYS A 904 -19.28 3.95 -41.68
C LYS A 904 -19.03 5.36 -41.15
N LEU A 905 -18.40 6.15 -42.01
CA LEU A 905 -18.27 7.60 -41.89
C LEU A 905 -19.20 8.29 -42.90
N GLY A 906 -18.95 8.04 -44.19
CA GLY A 906 -19.73 8.53 -45.32
C GLY A 906 -20.62 7.46 -45.97
N LYS A 907 -21.05 7.70 -47.22
CA LYS A 907 -21.94 6.78 -47.95
C LYS A 907 -21.22 5.55 -48.49
N ASP A 908 -19.99 5.73 -48.97
CA ASP A 908 -19.38 4.82 -49.93
C ASP A 908 -18.41 3.82 -49.28
N GLU A 909 -17.67 4.22 -48.25
CA GLU A 909 -16.60 3.41 -47.68
C GLU A 909 -17.02 2.64 -46.41
N GLN A 910 -16.39 1.47 -46.22
CA GLN A 910 -16.48 0.66 -45.02
C GLN A 910 -15.16 0.75 -44.27
N PHE A 911 -15.21 0.96 -42.95
CA PHE A 911 -14.03 1.03 -42.09
C PHE A 911 -14.02 -0.09 -41.06
N ALA A 912 -12.84 -0.47 -40.60
CA ALA A 912 -12.65 -1.47 -39.56
C ALA A 912 -11.63 -1.00 -38.51
N LEU A 913 -11.96 -1.17 -37.23
CA LEU A 913 -11.02 -0.97 -36.12
C LEU A 913 -10.93 -2.18 -35.21
N PRO A 914 -9.73 -2.70 -34.88
CA PRO A 914 -9.57 -3.77 -33.90
C PRO A 914 -10.16 -3.39 -32.55
N LEU A 915 -11.01 -4.28 -31.99
CA LEU A 915 -11.64 -4.04 -30.69
C LEU A 915 -10.64 -3.72 -29.55
N PRO A 916 -9.44 -4.33 -29.47
CA PRO A 916 -8.47 -3.99 -28.42
C PRO A 916 -8.00 -2.53 -28.44
N LEU A 917 -8.12 -1.83 -29.58
CA LEU A 917 -7.74 -0.43 -29.73
C LEU A 917 -8.85 0.54 -29.30
N ILE A 918 -10.06 0.03 -29.05
CA ILE A 918 -11.21 0.84 -28.67
C ILE A 918 -11.33 0.81 -27.15
N LYS A 919 -11.33 1.98 -26.51
CA LYS A 919 -11.64 2.12 -25.07
C LYS A 919 -13.15 1.99 -24.86
N ARG A 920 -13.92 2.72 -25.67
CA ARG A 920 -15.39 2.70 -25.68
C ARG A 920 -15.93 3.38 -26.95
N VAL A 921 -17.20 3.14 -27.24
CA VAL A 921 -17.96 3.86 -28.26
C VAL A 921 -19.17 4.49 -27.59
N GLU A 922 -19.31 5.80 -27.70
CA GLU A 922 -20.42 6.57 -27.11
C GLU A 922 -21.38 7.04 -28.20
N GLN A 923 -22.66 7.14 -27.91
CA GLN A 923 -23.62 7.79 -28.81
C GLN A 923 -23.79 9.24 -28.37
N ILE A 924 -23.52 10.19 -29.27
CA ILE A 924 -23.50 11.62 -28.97
C ILE A 924 -24.45 12.39 -29.89
N SER A 925 -25.00 13.50 -29.40
CA SER A 925 -25.76 14.42 -30.23
C SER A 925 -24.83 15.42 -30.90
N VAL A 926 -25.08 15.76 -32.17
CA VAL A 926 -24.30 16.78 -32.87
C VAL A 926 -24.46 18.16 -32.23
N SER A 927 -25.54 18.38 -31.46
CA SER A 927 -25.75 19.60 -30.67
C SER A 927 -24.73 19.79 -29.55
N ASP A 928 -24.12 18.71 -29.07
CA ASP A 928 -23.23 18.71 -27.89
C ASP A 928 -21.78 19.02 -28.29
N ILE A 929 -21.55 19.27 -29.58
CA ILE A 929 -20.24 19.61 -30.14
C ILE A 929 -20.03 21.12 -30.03
N GLU A 930 -19.06 21.51 -29.21
CA GLU A 930 -18.64 22.90 -29.05
C GLU A 930 -17.50 23.23 -30.00
N ILE A 931 -17.53 24.43 -30.58
CA ILE A 931 -16.47 24.90 -31.49
C ILE A 931 -15.65 25.95 -30.75
N VAL A 932 -14.36 25.67 -30.54
CA VAL A 932 -13.39 26.56 -29.92
C VAL A 932 -12.29 26.86 -30.93
N GLY A 933 -12.28 28.09 -31.46
CA GLY A 933 -11.40 28.47 -32.57
C GLY A 933 -11.76 27.72 -33.85
N ASN A 934 -10.80 26.99 -34.43
CA ASN A 934 -10.99 26.12 -35.60
C ASN A 934 -11.13 24.64 -35.23
N LYS A 935 -11.31 24.31 -33.95
CA LYS A 935 -11.36 22.94 -33.43
C LYS A 935 -12.67 22.68 -32.69
N GLU A 936 -13.27 21.55 -32.98
CA GLU A 936 -14.45 20.98 -32.33
C GLU A 936 -14.09 20.08 -31.14
N PHE A 937 -14.82 20.27 -30.05
CA PHE A 937 -14.68 19.54 -28.80
C PHE A 937 -16.03 19.02 -28.35
N ILE A 938 -16.01 17.94 -27.58
CA ILE A 938 -17.17 17.44 -26.85
C ILE A 938 -16.74 17.08 -25.43
N THR A 939 -17.60 17.40 -24.46
CA THR A 939 -17.32 17.05 -23.07
C THR A 939 -17.75 15.61 -22.82
N ILE A 940 -16.78 14.73 -22.55
CA ILE A 940 -17.03 13.35 -22.14
C ILE A 940 -16.28 13.09 -20.83
N ASP A 941 -16.96 12.52 -19.84
CA ASP A 941 -16.46 12.36 -18.46
C ASP A 941 -15.95 13.67 -17.82
N ASN A 942 -16.65 14.79 -18.02
CA ASN A 942 -16.22 16.13 -17.58
C ASN A 942 -14.83 16.57 -18.10
N LYS A 943 -14.35 15.94 -19.18
CA LYS A 943 -13.12 16.32 -19.87
C LYS A 943 -13.43 16.77 -21.28
N SER A 944 -12.91 17.93 -21.65
CA SER A 944 -12.97 18.41 -23.03
C SER A 944 -12.17 17.45 -23.92
N THR A 945 -12.89 16.72 -24.77
CA THR A 945 -12.34 15.70 -25.67
C THR A 945 -12.40 16.22 -27.09
N ARG A 946 -11.25 16.24 -27.76
CA ARG A 946 -11.12 16.73 -29.14
C ARG A 946 -11.78 15.74 -30.10
N ILE A 947 -12.58 16.26 -31.04
CA ILE A 947 -13.16 15.46 -32.12
C ILE A 947 -12.26 15.52 -33.34
N VAL A 948 -11.76 14.36 -33.79
CA VAL A 948 -11.03 14.25 -35.06
C VAL A 948 -11.98 13.72 -36.13
N PHE A 949 -12.11 14.48 -37.21
CA PHE A 949 -12.95 14.13 -38.36
C PHE A 949 -12.11 13.39 -39.39
N MET A 950 -12.27 12.06 -39.46
CA MET A 950 -11.47 11.24 -40.37
C MET A 950 -11.62 11.64 -41.84
N ASP A 951 -12.80 12.16 -42.23
CA ASP A 951 -13.11 12.66 -43.58
C ASP A 951 -12.42 13.98 -43.94
N ARG A 952 -11.79 14.67 -42.96
CA ARG A 952 -10.96 15.86 -43.22
C ARG A 952 -9.49 15.52 -43.44
N ILE A 953 -9.07 14.34 -43.01
CA ILE A 953 -7.67 13.89 -43.05
C ILE A 953 -7.48 12.84 -44.15
N LEU A 954 -8.44 11.92 -44.30
CA LEU A 954 -8.45 10.88 -45.31
C LEU A 954 -9.24 11.33 -46.54
N ASN A 955 -8.84 10.90 -47.74
CA ASN A 955 -9.58 11.14 -48.98
C ASN A 955 -10.78 10.19 -49.13
N VAL A 956 -11.77 10.36 -48.25
CA VAL A 956 -12.97 9.51 -48.15
C VAL A 956 -14.24 10.37 -48.18
N SER A 957 -15.39 9.73 -48.38
CA SER A 957 -16.67 10.42 -48.41
C SER A 957 -16.93 11.20 -47.11
N PRO A 958 -17.48 12.43 -47.21
CA PRO A 958 -17.71 13.29 -46.06
C PRO A 958 -18.67 12.63 -45.06
N CYS A 959 -18.40 12.86 -43.79
CA CYS A 959 -19.16 12.29 -42.70
C CYS A 959 -20.61 12.79 -42.72
N ILE A 960 -21.57 11.87 -42.76
CA ILE A 960 -22.99 12.21 -42.80
C ILE A 960 -23.45 12.57 -41.39
N LYS A 961 -23.66 13.85 -41.13
CA LYS A 961 -24.19 14.32 -39.84
C LYS A 961 -25.65 13.88 -39.67
N LYS A 962 -25.89 12.95 -38.75
CA LYS A 962 -27.22 12.56 -38.23
C LYS A 962 -27.44 13.21 -36.86
N GLU A 963 -28.68 13.30 -36.37
CA GLU A 963 -28.97 13.85 -35.03
C GLU A 963 -28.19 13.12 -33.93
N LYS A 964 -28.09 11.79 -34.04
CA LYS A 964 -27.25 10.96 -33.16
C LYS A 964 -26.15 10.30 -33.98
N MET A 965 -24.92 10.50 -33.54
CA MET A 965 -23.70 9.95 -34.12
C MET A 965 -23.01 9.06 -33.09
N PHE A 966 -22.07 8.21 -33.51
CA PHE A 966 -21.24 7.46 -32.57
C PHE A 966 -19.85 8.08 -32.50
N PHE A 967 -19.24 8.01 -31.33
CA PHE A 967 -17.95 8.60 -31.03
C PHE A 967 -17.03 7.53 -30.46
N ILE A 968 -16.03 7.16 -31.26
CA ILE A 968 -15.05 6.14 -30.88
C ILE A 968 -13.94 6.80 -30.08
N ILE A 969 -13.73 6.31 -28.86
CA ILE A 969 -12.62 6.74 -28.01
C ILE A 969 -11.53 5.67 -28.05
N PRO A 970 -10.34 5.98 -28.58
CA PRO A 970 -9.21 5.05 -28.61
C PRO A 970 -8.67 4.73 -27.21
N ARG A 971 -8.17 3.50 -27.04
CA ARG A 971 -7.40 3.09 -25.86
C ARG A 971 -5.97 3.66 -25.97
N ASN A 972 -5.40 4.12 -24.85
CA ASN A 972 -4.03 4.64 -24.75
C ASN A 972 -3.70 5.89 -25.59
N ALA A 973 -4.68 6.74 -25.91
CA ALA A 973 -4.37 8.04 -26.52
C ALA A 973 -3.68 8.98 -25.51
N LYS A 974 -2.57 9.62 -25.92
CA LYS A 974 -1.78 10.57 -25.11
C LYS A 974 -2.54 11.85 -24.74
N LYS A 975 -3.60 12.18 -25.50
CA LYS A 975 -4.48 13.33 -25.29
C LYS A 975 -5.95 12.87 -25.38
N PRO A 976 -6.90 13.56 -24.72
CA PRO A 976 -8.34 13.27 -24.85
C PRO A 976 -8.81 13.55 -26.29
N VAL A 977 -8.88 12.51 -27.10
CA VAL A 977 -9.29 12.57 -28.51
C VAL A 977 -10.26 11.43 -28.82
N GLY A 978 -11.15 11.64 -29.79
CA GLY A 978 -11.98 10.58 -30.34
C GLY A 978 -12.46 10.90 -31.74
N PHE A 979 -13.09 9.91 -32.37
CA PHE A 979 -13.45 9.95 -33.79
C PHE A 979 -14.94 9.80 -33.98
N LEU A 980 -15.52 10.72 -34.76
CA LEU A 980 -16.95 10.69 -35.08
C LEU A 980 -17.22 9.67 -36.20
N ILE A 981 -18.22 8.81 -36.04
CA ILE A 981 -18.69 7.87 -37.06
C ILE A 981 -20.21 7.94 -37.18
N SER A 982 -20.75 7.64 -38.37
CA SER A 982 -22.18 7.80 -38.67
C SER A 982 -23.01 6.56 -38.38
N GLU A 983 -22.39 5.38 -38.39
CA GLU A 983 -23.08 4.10 -38.23
C GLU A 983 -22.12 2.98 -37.84
N ILE A 984 -22.53 2.13 -36.91
CA ILE A 984 -21.86 0.85 -36.63
C ILE A 984 -22.55 -0.22 -37.47
N ILE A 985 -21.79 -0.99 -38.23
CA ILE A 985 -22.29 -2.06 -39.08
C ILE A 985 -22.38 -3.37 -38.29
N ASP A 986 -21.25 -3.88 -37.80
CA ASP A 986 -21.15 -5.17 -37.11
C ASP A 986 -19.77 -5.36 -36.46
N THR A 987 -19.56 -6.45 -35.71
CA THR A 987 -18.24 -6.92 -35.26
C THR A 987 -17.90 -8.24 -35.93
N VAL A 988 -16.79 -8.32 -36.64
CA VAL A 988 -16.38 -9.53 -37.38
C VAL A 988 -14.93 -9.92 -37.12
N GLY A 989 -14.62 -11.21 -37.20
CA GLY A 989 -13.25 -11.71 -37.13
C GLY A 989 -12.55 -11.63 -38.50
N VAL A 990 -11.39 -10.98 -38.56
CA VAL A 990 -10.59 -10.78 -39.79
C VAL A 990 -9.23 -11.46 -39.63
N ASP A 991 -8.80 -12.20 -40.64
CA ASP A 991 -7.47 -12.82 -40.70
C ASP A 991 -6.39 -11.72 -40.88
N LEU A 992 -5.37 -11.73 -40.03
CA LEU A 992 -4.29 -10.72 -39.97
C LEU A 992 -3.43 -10.62 -41.27
N ASP A 993 -3.48 -11.62 -42.14
CA ASP A 993 -2.61 -11.74 -43.33
C ASP A 993 -3.16 -11.10 -44.60
N MET A 994 -4.24 -10.31 -44.53
CA MET A 994 -4.76 -9.63 -45.71
C MET A 994 -3.94 -8.37 -46.04
N ASN A 995 -2.96 -8.52 -46.94
CA ASN A 995 -2.30 -7.50 -47.77
C ASN A 995 -2.48 -6.04 -47.30
N MET A 996 -1.82 -5.66 -46.20
CA MET A 996 -1.76 -4.28 -45.71
C MET A 996 -0.92 -3.35 -46.62
N GLU A 997 -0.42 -3.83 -47.76
CA GLU A 997 0.48 -3.10 -48.66
C GLU A 997 -0.21 -2.41 -49.86
N THR A 998 -1.54 -2.44 -50.02
CA THR A 998 -2.15 -1.98 -51.29
C THR A 998 -2.65 -0.53 -51.34
N HIS A 999 -2.61 0.25 -50.27
CA HIS A 999 -2.84 1.70 -50.32
C HIS A 999 -2.13 2.40 -49.15
N MET A 1000 -0.92 2.95 -49.41
CA MET A 1000 -0.23 3.83 -48.46
C MET A 1000 -0.75 5.25 -48.61
N GLU A 1001 -1.95 5.51 -48.09
CA GLU A 1001 -2.38 6.89 -47.82
C GLU A 1001 -2.03 7.25 -46.38
N GLU A 1002 -1.61 8.49 -46.16
CA GLU A 1002 -1.19 8.94 -44.84
C GLU A 1002 -2.38 8.95 -43.87
N GLY A 1003 -2.35 8.10 -42.83
CA GLY A 1003 -3.45 7.94 -41.86
C GLY A 1003 -4.21 6.61 -41.94
N LEU A 1004 -3.91 5.74 -42.91
CA LEU A 1004 -4.42 4.36 -42.98
C LEU A 1004 -3.32 3.35 -42.67
N LYS A 1005 -3.65 2.28 -41.94
CA LYS A 1005 -2.77 1.11 -41.77
C LYS A 1005 -2.85 0.14 -42.95
N GLY A 1006 -3.94 0.14 -43.70
CA GLY A 1006 -4.13 -0.70 -44.88
C GLY A 1006 -5.60 -0.89 -45.28
N THR A 1007 -5.82 -1.79 -46.23
CA THR A 1007 -7.15 -2.15 -46.74
C THR A 1007 -7.30 -3.67 -46.81
N ALA A 1008 -8.46 -4.21 -46.42
CA ALA A 1008 -8.76 -5.63 -46.58
C ALA A 1008 -10.19 -5.86 -47.08
N LEU A 1009 -10.44 -7.02 -47.69
CA LEU A 1009 -11.78 -7.43 -48.09
C LEU A 1009 -12.49 -8.05 -46.88
N VAL A 1010 -13.50 -7.36 -46.33
CA VAL A 1010 -14.27 -7.85 -45.18
C VAL A 1010 -15.73 -7.94 -45.59
N ASN A 1011 -16.34 -9.13 -45.45
CA ASN A 1011 -17.69 -9.43 -45.94
C ASN A 1011 -17.91 -9.09 -47.44
N GLY A 1012 -16.90 -9.32 -48.28
CA GLY A 1012 -16.99 -9.07 -49.73
C GLY A 1012 -16.91 -7.59 -50.12
N LYS A 1013 -16.64 -6.67 -49.18
CA LYS A 1013 -16.46 -5.24 -49.43
C LYS A 1013 -15.04 -4.79 -49.07
N MET A 1014 -14.50 -3.88 -49.88
CA MET A 1014 -13.22 -3.23 -49.56
C MET A 1014 -13.39 -2.42 -48.28
N THR A 1015 -12.52 -2.67 -47.31
CA THR A 1015 -12.60 -2.10 -45.96
C THR A 1015 -11.29 -1.41 -45.60
N LEU A 1016 -11.37 -0.15 -45.19
CA LEU A 1016 -10.24 0.69 -44.80
C LEU A 1016 -9.93 0.50 -43.32
N PHE A 1017 -8.66 0.38 -42.96
CA PHE A 1017 -8.20 0.28 -41.57
C PHE A 1017 -7.50 1.58 -41.17
N PRO A 1018 -8.17 2.51 -40.46
CA PRO A 1018 -7.55 3.77 -40.08
C PRO A 1018 -6.50 3.59 -38.99
N ASP A 1019 -5.38 4.31 -39.10
CA ASP A 1019 -4.39 4.41 -38.04
C ASP A 1019 -4.79 5.51 -37.06
N ILE A 1020 -5.62 5.15 -36.08
CA ILE A 1020 -6.17 6.09 -35.09
C ILE A 1020 -5.10 6.80 -34.25
N PHE A 1021 -3.90 6.23 -34.09
CA PHE A 1021 -2.83 6.91 -33.36
C PHE A 1021 -2.18 7.97 -34.23
N ARG A 1022 -1.92 7.65 -35.51
CA ARG A 1022 -1.37 8.61 -36.46
C ARG A 1022 -2.37 9.72 -36.78
N LEU A 1023 -3.64 9.39 -36.99
CA LEU A 1023 -4.71 10.36 -37.22
C LEU A 1023 -4.90 11.33 -36.03
N ALA A 1024 -4.62 10.88 -34.80
CA ALA A 1024 -4.64 11.75 -33.63
C ALA A 1024 -3.41 12.68 -33.53
N GLU A 1025 -2.31 12.37 -34.25
CA GLU A 1025 -1.06 13.15 -34.28
C GLU A 1025 -0.95 14.07 -35.51
N MET A 1026 -1.68 13.79 -36.60
CA MET A 1026 -1.65 14.54 -37.86
C MET A 1026 -2.45 15.86 -37.87
N GLU A 1027 -2.91 16.34 -36.71
CA GLU A 1027 -3.65 17.61 -36.54
C GLU A 1027 -2.94 18.66 -35.67
#